data_AF-A0A1T4QV71-F1
#
_entry.id   AF-A0A1T4QV71-F1
#
_cell.length_a   1.000
_cell.length_b   1.000
_cell.length_c   1.000
_cell.angle_alpha   90.00
_cell.angle_beta   90.00
_cell.angle_gamma   90.00
#
_symmetry.space_group_name_H-M   'P 1'
#
loop_
_entity.id
_entity.type
_entity.pdbx_description
1 polymer ?
#
loop_
_entity_poly.entity_id
_entity_poly.type
_entity_poly.pdbx_seq_one_letter_code
_entity_poly.pdbx_strand_id
1 'polypeptide(L)'
;MKRIIECLIVALMFLGSSAFADWDGSSSEPKNTREIDGKIFYEISNPEELAWFAAQVNSGKSTINAVLVNDIKFVDDTNKTSSVNWTPISNYSTVMFNGIFDGLGYTIYGLSSRGVFGYTDTVAIVKNLKLSKSSVIRPNYDVGGGIVSLNKGFIFNCINYGSIEVRKYDGHSTVVGGIVGINRGGTVENCINEGEFKAYSSHYGDTIFFDVGGIVGKNDSGIVLNCENRGKITSFLNLGVIGGIVGKNIGTVSNCKNIAEKIAGSGVRAGGIVGENSLGSSIENSTNDGTVLSFMGKDYKIESEYAGGIASHNLGSIFRCVNRGRIGGGYSGGIVGKNDVVGSISFCENSGSVYGITNSSLATVYSIGGIAGDNEGGVSRCKNKGSIYCKEKDAKCLAGGIVGSSYGNNIISVCINEGAIQASSTLLSDYSAIGGIAGTSQGDSIINCINRGEISGVSYSISSSGGLVGKSYKGSLLCNSYNAGLGINDAAHGIVAKVENGKVINCFFDYQVFLSSKRGEYDKTMATSEMQTDAFAWSLNTTEGTRQNSEIWSRDRAGYPIFADSVYRPIYKVIFKDGSDTDERYTNYKGFVDFPKNKGVDGLVFTGWYTQNGSKVNEASAFVKDQTVYAKYINPFSTYFTILFLNADSSLLDRQYVKYGMKPVYNGVPTKKSTDKYSYTFAGWHTEIVAAMEDFAYYAVFDSTRIIPQAIPETVSVPTWSVTAVGWNFLIHVAPVGKSYALFDLQGKVLAKGRVESSEMTVSAPRAGSYIIRVGERSVRVNVR
;
A
#
# COMPACT_ATOMS: atom_id res chain seq x y z
N MET A 1 -50.55 2.90 59.97
CA MET A 1 -50.49 1.68 59.12
C MET A 1 -49.89 1.93 57.72
N LYS A 2 -50.15 3.08 57.05
CA LYS A 2 -49.51 3.42 55.75
C LYS A 2 -47.98 3.62 55.78
N ARG A 3 -47.40 4.12 56.88
CA ARG A 3 -45.93 4.36 56.99
C ARG A 3 -45.07 3.11 57.27
N ILE A 4 -45.67 1.97 57.62
CA ILE A 4 -44.92 0.72 57.85
C ILE A 4 -44.82 -0.09 56.54
N ILE A 5 -45.77 0.10 55.62
CA ILE A 5 -45.76 -0.55 54.29
C ILE A 5 -44.77 0.14 53.34
N GLU A 6 -44.61 1.46 53.41
CA GLU A 6 -43.63 2.18 52.60
C GLU A 6 -42.17 1.91 53.02
N CYS A 7 -41.89 1.71 54.32
CA CYS A 7 -40.56 1.27 54.77
C CYS A 7 -40.25 -0.20 54.41
N LEU A 8 -41.24 -1.09 54.38
CA LEU A 8 -41.03 -2.47 53.92
C LEU A 8 -40.80 -2.53 52.40
N ILE A 9 -41.47 -1.68 51.61
CA ILE A 9 -41.32 -1.62 50.15
C ILE A 9 -39.97 -0.98 49.76
N VAL A 10 -39.48 0.02 50.51
CA VAL A 10 -38.14 0.61 50.28
C VAL A 10 -37.02 -0.30 50.77
N ALA A 11 -37.23 -1.12 51.81
CA ALA A 11 -36.27 -2.15 52.22
C ALA A 11 -36.21 -3.34 51.24
N LEU A 12 -37.32 -3.67 50.55
CA LEU A 12 -37.33 -4.66 49.47
C LEU A 12 -36.76 -4.15 48.14
N MET A 13 -36.72 -2.84 47.90
CA MET A 13 -36.08 -2.26 46.71
C MET A 13 -34.55 -2.16 46.80
N PHE A 14 -33.95 -2.40 47.98
CA PHE A 14 -32.49 -2.51 48.17
C PHE A 14 -31.99 -3.95 48.34
N LEU A 15 -32.87 -4.96 48.17
CA LEU A 15 -32.52 -6.39 48.22
C LEU A 15 -32.43 -7.02 46.83
N GLY A 16 -31.88 -6.26 45.88
CA GLY A 16 -31.72 -6.65 44.48
C GLY A 16 -30.31 -6.50 43.93
N SER A 17 -29.28 -6.40 44.78
CA SER A 17 -27.96 -6.91 44.38
C SER A 17 -27.96 -8.38 44.76
N SER A 18 -28.46 -9.25 43.88
CA SER A 18 -28.08 -10.65 43.96
C SER A 18 -26.57 -10.68 43.81
N ALA A 19 -25.85 -10.76 44.92
CA ALA A 19 -24.45 -11.15 44.91
C ALA A 19 -24.42 -12.49 44.19
N PHE A 20 -23.89 -12.51 42.97
CA PHE A 20 -23.68 -13.78 42.30
C PHE A 20 -22.60 -14.50 43.10
N ALA A 21 -22.80 -15.79 43.36
CA ALA A 21 -21.71 -16.58 43.94
C ALA A 21 -20.58 -16.70 42.91
N ASP A 22 -19.33 -16.62 43.36
CA ASP A 22 -18.19 -16.95 42.49
C ASP A 22 -18.35 -18.39 41.98
N TRP A 23 -17.96 -18.63 40.72
CA TRP A 23 -18.06 -19.95 40.11
C TRP A 23 -17.17 -20.94 40.86
N ASP A 24 -17.76 -22.04 41.31
CA ASP A 24 -17.11 -23.05 42.15
C ASP A 24 -16.53 -24.23 41.35
N GLY A 25 -16.60 -24.19 40.02
CA GLY A 25 -16.22 -25.29 39.14
C GLY A 25 -17.37 -26.20 38.71
N SER A 26 -18.60 -25.90 39.14
CA SER A 26 -19.79 -26.66 38.74
C SER A 26 -20.15 -26.50 37.26
N SER A 27 -21.00 -27.40 36.76
CA SER A 27 -21.49 -27.37 35.38
C SER A 27 -22.99 -27.71 35.32
N SER A 28 -23.72 -27.10 34.39
CA SER A 28 -25.15 -27.33 34.18
C SER A 28 -25.51 -27.25 32.70
N GLU A 29 -26.41 -28.10 32.23
CA GLU A 29 -26.86 -28.06 30.83
C GLU A 29 -27.61 -26.75 30.51
N PRO A 30 -27.32 -26.10 29.36
CA PRO A 30 -28.08 -24.95 28.88
C PRO A 30 -29.56 -25.23 28.75
N LYS A 31 -30.40 -24.34 29.29
CA LYS A 31 -31.86 -24.50 29.27
C LYS A 31 -32.47 -24.37 27.87
N ASN A 32 -31.82 -23.60 27.01
CA ASN A 32 -32.34 -23.23 25.71
C ASN A 32 -31.37 -23.58 24.58
N THR A 33 -31.96 -23.82 23.41
CA THR A 33 -31.24 -23.84 22.14
C THR A 33 -31.95 -22.93 21.15
N ARG A 34 -31.21 -22.45 20.14
CA ARG A 34 -31.78 -21.71 19.02
C ARG A 34 -31.26 -22.25 17.69
N GLU A 35 -32.07 -22.15 16.64
CA GLU A 35 -31.65 -22.48 15.29
C GLU A 35 -31.20 -21.21 14.55
N ILE A 36 -29.98 -21.25 13.98
CA ILE A 36 -29.44 -20.18 13.13
C ILE A 36 -28.91 -20.86 11.87
N ASP A 37 -29.41 -20.44 10.70
CA ASP A 37 -28.99 -20.95 9.39
C ASP A 37 -29.00 -22.50 9.29
N GLY A 38 -30.03 -23.13 9.85
CA GLY A 38 -30.19 -24.59 9.82
C GLY A 38 -29.29 -25.36 10.81
N LYS A 39 -28.61 -24.67 11.73
CA LYS A 39 -27.78 -25.27 12.78
C LYS A 39 -28.35 -24.95 14.16
N ILE A 40 -28.31 -25.94 15.06
CA ILE A 40 -28.71 -25.78 16.45
C ILE A 40 -27.53 -25.24 17.27
N PHE A 41 -27.80 -24.21 18.07
CA PHE A 41 -26.87 -23.57 19.00
C PHE A 41 -27.38 -23.69 20.42
N TYR A 42 -26.52 -24.10 21.34
CA TYR A 42 -26.77 -24.00 22.77
C TYR A 42 -26.63 -22.55 23.25
N GLU A 43 -27.63 -22.04 23.98
CA GLU A 43 -27.62 -20.69 24.52
C GLU A 43 -26.90 -20.66 25.88
N ILE A 44 -25.75 -19.99 25.94
CA ILE A 44 -24.93 -19.93 27.15
C ILE A 44 -25.12 -18.58 27.84
N SER A 45 -25.58 -18.62 29.09
CA SER A 45 -25.95 -17.44 29.89
C SER A 45 -25.16 -17.29 31.19
N ASN A 46 -24.43 -18.32 31.62
CA ASN A 46 -23.66 -18.35 32.87
C ASN A 46 -22.41 -19.27 32.75
N PRO A 47 -21.48 -19.22 33.73
CA PRO A 47 -20.27 -20.05 33.72
C PRO A 47 -20.51 -21.55 33.76
N GLU A 48 -21.56 -22.01 34.46
CA GLU A 48 -21.88 -23.43 34.60
C GLU A 48 -22.34 -24.04 33.27
N GLU A 49 -23.12 -23.30 32.48
CA GLU A 49 -23.52 -23.64 31.12
C GLU A 49 -22.33 -23.68 30.15
N LEU A 50 -21.40 -22.72 30.29
CA LEU A 50 -20.17 -22.73 29.50
C LEU A 50 -19.29 -23.94 29.85
N ALA A 51 -19.17 -24.27 31.14
CA ALA A 51 -18.44 -25.43 31.63
C ALA A 51 -19.04 -26.75 31.12
N TRP A 52 -20.38 -26.86 31.10
CA TRP A 52 -21.06 -28.01 30.52
C TRP A 52 -20.75 -28.15 29.02
N PHE A 53 -20.81 -27.05 28.26
CA PHE A 53 -20.48 -27.07 26.83
C PHE A 53 -19.05 -27.54 26.59
N ALA A 54 -18.09 -27.03 27.37
CA ALA A 54 -16.71 -27.48 27.32
C ALA A 54 -16.57 -28.98 27.61
N ALA A 55 -17.28 -29.49 28.63
CA ALA A 55 -17.29 -30.91 28.96
C ALA A 55 -17.85 -31.78 27.82
N GLN A 56 -18.93 -31.34 27.15
CA GLN A 56 -19.48 -32.05 26.00
C GLN A 56 -18.48 -32.14 24.84
N VAL A 57 -17.86 -31.01 24.47
CA VAL A 57 -16.82 -31.00 23.43
C VAL A 57 -15.65 -31.90 23.82
N ASN A 58 -15.15 -31.78 25.05
CA ASN A 58 -14.04 -32.58 25.57
C ASN A 58 -14.35 -34.08 25.63
N SER A 59 -15.63 -34.47 25.71
CA SER A 59 -16.09 -35.86 25.67
C SER A 59 -16.25 -36.45 24.25
N GLY A 60 -16.00 -35.66 23.20
CA GLY A 60 -16.06 -36.12 21.80
C GLY A 60 -17.15 -35.49 20.95
N LYS A 61 -18.06 -34.69 21.53
CA LYS A 61 -19.11 -33.98 20.77
C LYS A 61 -18.56 -32.70 20.13
N SER A 62 -17.58 -32.82 19.23
CA SER A 62 -16.80 -31.67 18.73
C SER A 62 -17.54 -30.72 17.79
N THR A 63 -18.68 -31.12 17.21
CA THR A 63 -19.41 -30.37 16.18
C THR A 63 -20.60 -29.56 16.71
N ILE A 64 -20.84 -29.57 18.02
CA ILE A 64 -21.91 -28.78 18.63
C ILE A 64 -21.61 -27.28 18.53
N ASN A 65 -22.66 -26.45 18.45
CA ASN A 65 -22.51 -25.01 18.33
C ASN A 65 -23.01 -24.30 19.59
N ALA A 66 -22.46 -23.14 19.91
CA ALA A 66 -22.88 -22.33 21.04
C ALA A 66 -22.97 -20.86 20.67
N VAL A 67 -23.89 -20.18 21.36
CA VAL A 67 -24.08 -18.75 21.27
C VAL A 67 -24.17 -18.16 22.68
N LEU A 68 -23.42 -17.10 22.95
CA LEU A 68 -23.59 -16.38 24.21
C LEU A 68 -24.87 -15.53 24.16
N VAL A 69 -25.62 -15.56 25.25
CA VAL A 69 -26.85 -14.76 25.40
C VAL A 69 -26.79 -13.76 26.56
N ASN A 70 -25.68 -13.78 27.30
CA ASN A 70 -25.35 -12.85 28.37
C ASN A 70 -23.82 -12.75 28.53
N ASP A 71 -23.37 -11.74 29.28
CA ASP A 71 -22.00 -11.74 29.80
C ASP A 71 -21.79 -12.92 30.76
N ILE A 72 -20.63 -13.56 30.67
CA ILE A 72 -20.29 -14.73 31.50
C ILE A 72 -19.34 -14.29 32.60
N LYS A 73 -19.78 -14.35 33.86
CA LYS A 73 -19.02 -13.83 35.00
C LYS A 73 -18.60 -14.96 35.93
N PHE A 74 -17.31 -15.31 35.92
CA PHE A 74 -16.76 -16.34 36.80
C PHE A 74 -16.61 -15.89 38.26
N VAL A 75 -16.64 -14.57 38.51
CA VAL A 75 -16.61 -13.98 39.85
C VAL A 75 -17.57 -12.79 39.90
N ASP A 76 -18.08 -12.48 41.09
CA ASP A 76 -19.00 -11.35 41.31
C ASP A 76 -18.30 -10.00 41.08
N ASP A 77 -17.09 -9.87 41.63
CA ASP A 77 -16.22 -8.71 41.40
C ASP A 77 -15.55 -8.82 40.03
N THR A 78 -16.14 -8.19 39.02
CA THR A 78 -15.69 -8.23 37.62
C THR A 78 -14.28 -7.67 37.38
N ASN A 79 -13.57 -7.18 38.42
CA ASN A 79 -12.16 -6.79 38.38
C ASN A 79 -11.20 -7.88 38.87
N LYS A 80 -11.72 -8.99 39.43
CA LYS A 80 -10.93 -10.10 39.96
C LYS A 80 -10.95 -11.30 39.03
N THR A 81 -9.93 -12.13 39.18
CA THR A 81 -9.84 -13.42 38.50
C THR A 81 -10.37 -14.53 39.40
N SER A 82 -11.05 -15.51 38.82
CA SER A 82 -11.46 -16.74 39.49
C SER A 82 -10.30 -17.46 40.15
N SER A 83 -10.54 -17.99 41.35
CA SER A 83 -9.62 -18.91 42.05
C SER A 83 -9.66 -20.32 41.46
N VAL A 84 -10.74 -20.67 40.76
CA VAL A 84 -10.92 -21.94 40.05
C VAL A 84 -10.41 -21.81 38.62
N ASN A 85 -9.53 -22.73 38.21
CA ASN A 85 -8.98 -22.75 36.86
C ASN A 85 -10.00 -23.29 35.85
N TRP A 86 -10.19 -22.55 34.76
CA TRP A 86 -11.00 -22.96 33.64
C TRP A 86 -10.33 -24.09 32.85
N THR A 87 -11.11 -25.13 32.54
CA THR A 87 -10.71 -26.18 31.59
C THR A 87 -11.13 -25.77 30.18
N PRO A 88 -10.18 -25.54 29.25
CA PRO A 88 -10.50 -25.09 27.90
C PRO A 88 -11.50 -25.99 27.14
N ILE A 89 -12.32 -25.37 26.29
CA ILE A 89 -13.10 -26.09 25.28
C ILE A 89 -12.10 -26.75 24.32
N SER A 90 -12.22 -28.05 24.10
CA SER A 90 -11.22 -28.84 23.39
C SER A 90 -9.85 -28.74 24.07
N ASN A 91 -9.73 -29.30 25.27
CA ASN A 91 -8.50 -29.26 26.06
C ASN A 91 -7.37 -30.14 25.49
N TYR A 92 -7.70 -31.13 24.66
CA TYR A 92 -6.75 -32.10 24.10
C TYR A 92 -6.74 -32.04 22.57
N SER A 93 -5.56 -32.26 21.97
CA SER A 93 -5.40 -32.27 20.51
C SER A 93 -6.09 -33.44 19.81
N THR A 94 -6.53 -34.46 20.55
CA THR A 94 -7.26 -35.62 20.02
C THR A 94 -8.75 -35.33 19.77
N VAL A 95 -9.30 -34.28 20.38
CA VAL A 95 -10.70 -33.89 20.24
C VAL A 95 -10.75 -32.40 19.97
N MET A 96 -10.52 -32.00 18.72
CA MET A 96 -10.49 -30.60 18.28
C MET A 96 -11.91 -30.04 18.11
N PHE A 97 -12.18 -28.85 18.61
CA PHE A 97 -13.48 -28.19 18.41
C PHE A 97 -13.69 -27.94 16.90
N ASN A 98 -14.84 -28.32 16.38
CA ASN A 98 -15.15 -28.28 14.96
C ASN A 98 -16.57 -27.74 14.68
N GLY A 99 -17.11 -26.97 15.62
CA GLY A 99 -18.41 -26.30 15.54
C GLY A 99 -18.28 -24.78 15.41
N ILE A 100 -19.39 -24.08 15.66
CA ILE A 100 -19.45 -22.61 15.68
C ILE A 100 -19.66 -22.12 17.12
N PHE A 101 -18.81 -21.23 17.59
CA PHE A 101 -18.98 -20.49 18.83
C PHE A 101 -19.11 -18.99 18.52
N ASP A 102 -20.28 -18.43 18.76
CA ASP A 102 -20.56 -17.00 18.55
C ASP A 102 -20.77 -16.28 19.88
N GLY A 103 -19.83 -15.40 20.23
CA GLY A 103 -19.93 -14.58 21.43
C GLY A 103 -20.99 -13.48 21.35
N LEU A 104 -21.52 -13.17 20.16
CA LEU A 104 -22.47 -12.07 19.90
C LEU A 104 -22.06 -10.71 20.52
N GLY A 105 -20.77 -10.51 20.79
CA GLY A 105 -20.23 -9.30 21.40
C GLY A 105 -20.27 -9.26 22.93
N TYR A 106 -20.79 -10.32 23.59
CA TYR A 106 -20.74 -10.50 25.04
C TYR A 106 -19.32 -10.79 25.53
N THR A 107 -19.12 -10.55 26.83
CA THR A 107 -17.81 -10.59 27.47
C THR A 107 -17.75 -11.69 28.53
N ILE A 108 -16.61 -12.40 28.58
CA ILE A 108 -16.27 -13.31 29.66
C ILE A 108 -15.38 -12.57 30.67
N TYR A 109 -15.77 -12.60 31.94
CA TYR A 109 -15.10 -11.94 33.07
C TYR A 109 -14.46 -12.95 34.02
N GLY A 110 -13.29 -12.60 34.55
CA GLY A 110 -12.64 -13.34 35.63
C GLY A 110 -12.07 -14.70 35.25
N LEU A 111 -11.80 -14.97 33.97
CA LEU A 111 -11.26 -16.25 33.52
C LEU A 111 -9.81 -16.44 33.99
N SER A 112 -9.52 -17.55 34.69
CA SER A 112 -8.14 -18.03 34.92
C SER A 112 -7.89 -19.26 34.06
N SER A 113 -7.04 -19.16 33.02
CA SER A 113 -6.79 -20.30 32.11
C SER A 113 -5.53 -20.14 31.26
N ARG A 114 -5.30 -21.09 30.34
CA ARG A 114 -4.38 -20.97 29.20
C ARG A 114 -5.06 -20.52 27.89
N GLY A 115 -6.38 -20.33 27.93
CA GLY A 115 -7.24 -19.85 26.84
C GLY A 115 -8.69 -20.32 27.03
N VAL A 116 -9.65 -19.71 26.32
CA VAL A 116 -11.04 -20.19 26.31
C VAL A 116 -11.14 -21.57 25.63
N PHE A 117 -10.43 -21.70 24.51
CA PHE A 117 -10.29 -22.92 23.74
C PHE A 117 -8.85 -23.44 23.78
N GLY A 118 -8.69 -24.76 23.81
CA GLY A 118 -7.41 -25.40 23.56
C GLY A 118 -7.15 -25.52 22.06
N TYR A 119 -7.93 -26.35 21.35
CA TYR A 119 -7.68 -26.65 19.94
C TYR A 119 -8.94 -26.45 19.07
N THR A 120 -8.78 -25.80 17.92
CA THR A 120 -9.82 -25.77 16.88
C THR A 120 -9.36 -26.52 15.63
N ASP A 121 -10.31 -27.17 14.96
CA ASP A 121 -10.10 -27.85 13.69
C ASP A 121 -10.51 -26.96 12.50
N THR A 122 -10.32 -27.47 11.29
CA THR A 122 -10.39 -26.72 10.03
C THR A 122 -11.72 -26.03 9.71
N VAL A 123 -12.87 -26.56 10.16
CA VAL A 123 -14.18 -25.91 9.94
C VAL A 123 -14.73 -25.18 11.16
N ALA A 124 -13.94 -25.14 12.24
CA ALA A 124 -14.31 -24.42 13.45
C ALA A 124 -14.40 -22.91 13.20
N ILE A 125 -15.41 -22.28 13.79
CA ILE A 125 -15.57 -20.82 13.76
C ILE A 125 -15.71 -20.33 15.20
N VAL A 126 -14.82 -19.43 15.63
CA VAL A 126 -14.95 -18.70 16.89
C VAL A 126 -15.03 -17.22 16.57
N LYS A 127 -16.15 -16.58 16.89
CA LYS A 127 -16.38 -15.18 16.51
C LYS A 127 -17.04 -14.33 17.59
N ASN A 128 -16.85 -13.01 17.47
CA ASN A 128 -17.55 -11.99 18.26
C ASN A 128 -17.38 -12.15 19.78
N LEU A 129 -16.23 -12.65 20.25
CA LEU A 129 -16.00 -12.97 21.66
C LEU A 129 -15.06 -11.96 22.31
N LYS A 130 -15.37 -11.55 23.54
CA LYS A 130 -14.52 -10.65 24.33
C LYS A 130 -14.07 -11.29 25.65
N LEU A 131 -12.81 -11.10 26.00
CA LEU A 131 -12.29 -11.38 27.35
C LEU A 131 -12.03 -10.08 28.10
N SER A 132 -12.53 -9.99 29.33
CA SER A 132 -12.33 -8.81 30.19
C SER A 132 -10.93 -8.74 30.79
N LYS A 133 -10.54 -7.54 31.24
CA LYS A 133 -9.27 -7.24 31.95
C LYS A 133 -9.05 -8.08 33.20
N SER A 134 -10.13 -8.52 33.84
CA SER A 134 -10.09 -9.39 35.01
C SER A 134 -9.65 -10.81 34.71
N SER A 135 -9.62 -11.20 33.43
CA SER A 135 -9.09 -12.49 33.02
C SER A 135 -7.56 -12.46 33.05
N VAL A 136 -6.97 -13.51 33.60
CA VAL A 136 -5.52 -13.71 33.63
C VAL A 136 -5.20 -15.02 32.94
N ILE A 137 -4.45 -14.91 31.85
CA ILE A 137 -4.02 -16.07 31.08
C ILE A 137 -2.64 -16.48 31.57
N ARG A 138 -2.54 -17.70 32.09
CA ARG A 138 -1.33 -18.31 32.63
C ARG A 138 -1.01 -19.58 31.85
N PRO A 139 -0.26 -19.49 30.74
CA PRO A 139 0.17 -20.67 30.01
C PRO A 139 1.13 -21.46 30.90
N ASN A 140 0.66 -22.56 31.49
CA ASN A 140 1.51 -23.51 32.22
C ASN A 140 2.16 -24.56 31.30
N TYR A 141 1.90 -24.51 29.99
CA TYR A 141 2.41 -25.41 28.94
C TYR A 141 2.82 -24.63 27.69
N ASP A 142 3.59 -25.26 26.81
CA ASP A 142 4.31 -24.71 25.65
C ASP A 142 3.51 -23.79 24.71
N VAL A 143 2.17 -23.81 24.73
CA VAL A 143 1.32 -22.98 23.86
C VAL A 143 0.15 -22.38 24.64
N GLY A 144 0.02 -21.05 24.57
CA GLY A 144 -1.09 -20.30 25.17
C GLY A 144 -1.66 -19.23 24.23
N GLY A 145 -2.96 -19.03 24.25
CA GLY A 145 -3.61 -17.94 23.55
C GLY A 145 -4.74 -17.38 24.38
N GLY A 146 -4.96 -16.06 24.37
CA GLY A 146 -6.04 -15.48 25.16
C GLY A 146 -7.38 -16.14 24.85
N ILE A 147 -7.70 -16.34 23.57
CA ILE A 147 -8.93 -17.02 23.13
C ILE A 147 -8.67 -18.49 22.80
N VAL A 148 -7.69 -18.78 21.95
CA VAL A 148 -7.44 -20.14 21.43
C VAL A 148 -5.96 -20.50 21.56
N SER A 149 -5.63 -21.67 22.11
CA SER A 149 -4.21 -22.09 22.15
C SER A 149 -3.69 -22.47 20.76
N LEU A 150 -4.38 -23.34 20.02
CA LEU A 150 -4.03 -23.71 18.64
C LEU A 150 -5.24 -23.60 17.72
N ASN A 151 -5.11 -22.81 16.65
CA ASN A 151 -6.15 -22.63 15.64
C ASN A 151 -5.82 -23.34 14.33
N LYS A 152 -6.77 -24.08 13.77
CA LYS A 152 -6.78 -24.49 12.34
C LYS A 152 -7.98 -23.94 11.56
N GLY A 153 -8.97 -23.39 12.26
CA GLY A 153 -10.21 -22.87 11.69
C GLY A 153 -10.17 -21.35 11.53
N PHE A 154 -11.33 -20.71 11.75
CA PHE A 154 -11.52 -19.27 11.59
C PHE A 154 -11.80 -18.57 12.93
N ILE A 155 -10.92 -17.65 13.31
CA ILE A 155 -11.08 -16.78 14.48
C ILE A 155 -11.34 -15.36 13.99
N PHE A 156 -12.51 -14.80 14.34
CA PHE A 156 -13.00 -13.57 13.73
C PHE A 156 -13.60 -12.60 14.74
N ASN A 157 -13.20 -11.33 14.69
CA ASN A 157 -13.82 -10.29 15.53
C ASN A 157 -13.79 -10.61 17.04
N CYS A 158 -12.65 -11.11 17.51
CA CYS A 158 -12.43 -11.43 18.92
C CYS A 158 -11.52 -10.38 19.57
N ILE A 159 -11.80 -10.05 20.84
CA ILE A 159 -11.04 -9.04 21.59
C ILE A 159 -10.54 -9.61 22.91
N ASN A 160 -9.25 -9.47 23.18
CA ASN A 160 -8.67 -9.78 24.49
C ASN A 160 -8.29 -8.48 25.24
N TYR A 161 -8.97 -8.20 26.36
CA TYR A 161 -8.55 -7.18 27.32
C TYR A 161 -7.76 -7.78 28.50
N GLY A 162 -7.77 -9.10 28.67
CA GLY A 162 -7.16 -9.81 29.79
C GLY A 162 -5.63 -9.82 29.72
N SER A 163 -4.97 -9.76 30.89
CA SER A 163 -3.51 -9.83 30.95
C SER A 163 -3.00 -11.24 30.66
N ILE A 164 -1.84 -11.33 30.03
CA ILE A 164 -1.14 -12.58 29.76
C ILE A 164 0.17 -12.56 30.55
N GLU A 165 0.28 -13.50 31.49
CA GLU A 165 1.45 -13.63 32.34
C GLU A 165 2.10 -14.99 32.15
N VAL A 166 3.35 -14.98 31.70
CA VAL A 166 4.17 -16.17 31.52
C VAL A 166 5.29 -16.12 32.54
N ARG A 167 5.29 -17.07 33.48
CA ARG A 167 6.41 -17.28 34.42
C ARG A 167 6.93 -18.69 34.20
N LYS A 168 8.13 -18.82 33.64
CA LYS A 168 8.72 -20.13 33.36
C LYS A 168 10.00 -20.38 34.13
N TYR A 169 10.10 -21.61 34.65
CA TYR A 169 11.22 -22.11 35.46
C TYR A 169 11.86 -23.38 34.86
N ASP A 170 11.31 -23.95 33.77
CA ASP A 170 11.73 -25.22 33.16
C ASP A 170 12.07 -25.12 31.66
N GLY A 171 12.76 -26.13 31.14
CA GLY A 171 13.55 -26.09 29.89
C GLY A 171 12.79 -26.21 28.56
N HIS A 172 11.49 -25.93 28.49
CA HIS A 172 10.67 -26.14 27.28
C HIS A 172 10.44 -24.85 26.46
N SER A 173 10.26 -24.96 25.13
CA SER A 173 9.89 -23.80 24.29
C SER A 173 8.48 -23.28 24.61
N THR A 174 8.22 -22.00 24.39
CA THR A 174 6.94 -21.37 24.76
C THR A 174 6.43 -20.46 23.64
N VAL A 175 5.17 -20.63 23.25
CA VAL A 175 4.51 -19.87 22.18
C VAL A 175 3.25 -19.24 22.73
N VAL A 176 3.17 -17.91 22.73
CA VAL A 176 2.05 -17.20 23.34
C VAL A 176 1.55 -16.06 22.46
N GLY A 177 0.23 -16.01 22.27
CA GLY A 177 -0.43 -14.94 21.54
C GLY A 177 -1.62 -14.33 22.27
N GLY A 178 -1.99 -13.10 21.90
CA GLY A 178 -3.03 -12.35 22.62
C GLY A 178 -4.40 -12.93 22.38
N ILE A 179 -4.57 -13.51 21.20
CA ILE A 179 -5.78 -14.16 20.73
C ILE A 179 -5.49 -15.63 20.50
N VAL A 180 -4.44 -15.95 19.73
CA VAL A 180 -4.09 -17.31 19.33
C VAL A 180 -2.65 -17.66 19.69
N GLY A 181 -2.39 -18.80 20.32
CA GLY A 181 -1.01 -19.27 20.52
C GLY A 181 -0.35 -19.64 19.19
N ILE A 182 -0.82 -20.70 18.54
CA ILE A 182 -0.37 -21.16 17.22
C ILE A 182 -1.53 -21.09 16.22
N ASN A 183 -1.37 -20.37 15.13
CA ASN A 183 -2.28 -20.42 13.99
C ASN A 183 -1.71 -21.36 12.92
N ARG A 184 -2.21 -22.60 12.82
CA ARG A 184 -1.71 -23.64 11.91
C ARG A 184 -2.65 -23.85 10.73
N GLY A 185 -2.38 -23.19 9.61
CA GLY A 185 -3.23 -23.23 8.41
C GLY A 185 -4.60 -22.57 8.55
N GLY A 186 -4.93 -22.03 9.73
CA GLY A 186 -6.17 -21.30 9.99
C GLY A 186 -6.07 -19.81 9.64
N THR A 187 -7.16 -19.09 9.89
CA THR A 187 -7.26 -17.65 9.69
C THR A 187 -7.62 -16.94 11.00
N VAL A 188 -6.88 -15.88 11.32
CA VAL A 188 -7.16 -14.95 12.42
C VAL A 188 -7.41 -13.58 11.82
N GLU A 189 -8.64 -13.09 11.93
CA GLU A 189 -9.09 -11.90 11.22
C GLU A 189 -9.84 -10.91 12.13
N ASN A 190 -9.62 -9.61 11.96
CA ASN A 190 -10.33 -8.53 12.65
C ASN A 190 -10.26 -8.68 14.18
N CYS A 191 -9.18 -9.23 14.71
CA CYS A 191 -9.01 -9.46 16.13
C CYS A 191 -8.17 -8.34 16.77
N ILE A 192 -8.47 -8.05 18.04
CA ILE A 192 -7.80 -6.98 18.79
C ILE A 192 -7.27 -7.50 20.12
N ASN A 193 -6.01 -7.20 20.42
CA ASN A 193 -5.46 -7.40 21.76
C ASN A 193 -5.17 -6.06 22.44
N GLU A 194 -5.79 -5.83 23.60
CA GLU A 194 -5.44 -4.74 24.53
C GLU A 194 -4.82 -5.26 25.84
N GLY A 195 -4.82 -6.58 26.03
CA GLY A 195 -4.19 -7.25 27.16
C GLY A 195 -2.68 -7.03 27.21
N GLU A 196 -2.16 -6.67 28.38
CA GLU A 196 -0.71 -6.58 28.60
C GLU A 196 -0.06 -7.95 28.68
N PHE A 197 1.14 -8.06 28.10
CA PHE A 197 2.00 -9.23 28.20
C PHE A 197 3.16 -8.97 29.14
N LYS A 198 3.35 -9.90 30.08
CA LYS A 198 4.53 -9.98 30.94
C LYS A 198 5.10 -11.39 30.87
N ALA A 199 6.27 -11.52 30.27
CA ALA A 199 6.97 -12.79 30.18
C ALA A 199 8.30 -12.75 30.93
N TYR A 200 8.51 -13.74 31.80
CA TYR A 200 9.71 -13.91 32.62
C TYR A 200 10.23 -15.33 32.44
N SER A 201 11.52 -15.47 32.15
CA SER A 201 12.25 -16.74 32.20
C SER A 201 13.43 -16.60 33.14
N SER A 202 13.57 -17.55 34.07
CA SER A 202 14.76 -17.68 34.92
C SER A 202 15.74 -18.75 34.41
N HIS A 203 15.42 -19.39 33.28
CA HIS A 203 16.23 -20.49 32.75
C HIS A 203 17.36 -19.98 31.85
N TYR A 204 18.52 -20.61 32.00
CA TYR A 204 19.77 -20.28 31.30
C TYR A 204 20.14 -21.46 30.38
N GLY A 205 20.01 -21.30 29.06
CA GLY A 205 20.41 -22.33 28.08
C GLY A 205 20.03 -22.02 26.62
N ASP A 206 20.80 -22.57 25.67
CA ASP A 206 20.85 -22.18 24.25
C ASP A 206 19.70 -22.70 23.36
N THR A 207 18.75 -23.46 23.91
CA THR A 207 17.82 -24.28 23.12
C THR A 207 16.34 -24.00 23.39
N ILE A 208 16.01 -22.92 24.09
CA ILE A 208 14.62 -22.58 24.43
C ILE A 208 14.15 -21.39 23.60
N PHE A 209 13.18 -21.63 22.73
CA PHE A 209 12.57 -20.58 21.91
C PHE A 209 11.32 -20.03 22.59
N PHE A 210 11.22 -18.71 22.65
CA PHE A 210 10.02 -18.01 23.11
C PHE A 210 9.44 -17.19 21.97
N ASP A 211 8.32 -17.62 21.41
CA ASP A 211 7.60 -16.89 20.36
C ASP A 211 6.42 -16.14 20.99
N VAL A 212 6.54 -14.82 21.11
CA VAL A 212 5.50 -13.96 21.71
C VAL A 212 4.93 -13.03 20.65
N GLY A 213 3.60 -13.07 20.48
CA GLY A 213 2.89 -12.16 19.58
C GLY A 213 1.75 -11.44 20.28
N GLY A 214 1.55 -10.15 20.00
CA GLY A 214 0.39 -9.44 20.54
C GLY A 214 -0.95 -10.03 20.08
N ILE A 215 -1.00 -10.72 18.94
CA ILE A 215 -2.20 -11.42 18.43
C ILE A 215 -1.96 -12.91 18.32
N VAL A 216 -0.91 -13.31 17.59
CA VAL A 216 -0.57 -14.72 17.34
C VAL A 216 0.86 -15.03 17.79
N GLY A 217 1.08 -16.02 18.64
CA GLY A 217 2.45 -16.41 19.01
C GLY A 217 3.25 -16.91 17.81
N LYS A 218 2.73 -17.91 17.10
CA LYS A 218 3.31 -18.45 15.86
C LYS A 218 2.26 -18.62 14.77
N ASN A 219 2.49 -18.02 13.60
CA ASN A 219 1.68 -18.23 12.40
C ASN A 219 2.34 -19.27 11.50
N ASP A 220 1.80 -20.49 11.48
CA ASP A 220 2.35 -21.69 10.84
C ASP A 220 1.53 -22.03 9.59
N SER A 221 1.94 -21.51 8.43
CA SER A 221 1.18 -21.60 7.16
C SER A 221 -0.25 -21.03 7.20
N GLY A 222 -0.55 -20.18 8.19
CA GLY A 222 -1.86 -19.54 8.35
C GLY A 222 -1.89 -18.08 7.86
N ILE A 223 -3.06 -17.46 8.02
CA ILE A 223 -3.32 -16.06 7.65
C ILE A 223 -3.64 -15.25 8.91
N VAL A 224 -2.94 -14.12 9.08
CA VAL A 224 -3.28 -13.08 10.07
C VAL A 224 -3.61 -11.80 9.32
N LEU A 225 -4.85 -11.34 9.43
CA LEU A 225 -5.40 -10.29 8.58
C LEU A 225 -6.17 -9.25 9.42
N ASN A 226 -5.98 -7.97 9.13
CA ASN A 226 -6.75 -6.87 9.75
C ASN A 226 -6.74 -6.89 11.29
N CYS A 227 -5.66 -7.38 11.90
CA CYS A 227 -5.56 -7.48 13.35
C CYS A 227 -4.84 -6.28 13.95
N GLU A 228 -5.18 -5.93 15.19
CA GLU A 228 -4.60 -4.79 15.88
C GLU A 228 -4.13 -5.13 17.30
N ASN A 229 -2.87 -4.82 17.59
CA ASN A 229 -2.36 -4.89 18.96
C ASN A 229 -2.22 -3.50 19.57
N ARG A 230 -2.80 -3.33 20.76
CA ARG A 230 -2.69 -2.15 21.63
C ARG A 230 -2.04 -2.51 22.97
N GLY A 231 -2.03 -3.80 23.32
CA GLY A 231 -1.45 -4.30 24.55
C GLY A 231 0.07 -4.15 24.56
N LYS A 232 0.60 -3.60 25.66
CA LYS A 232 2.04 -3.50 25.89
C LYS A 232 2.65 -4.89 26.01
N ILE A 233 3.81 -5.10 25.40
CA ILE A 233 4.57 -6.36 25.55
C ILE A 233 5.90 -6.07 26.22
N THR A 234 6.11 -6.65 27.40
CA THR A 234 7.37 -6.58 28.12
C THR A 234 7.87 -7.99 28.43
N SER A 235 9.10 -8.27 28.04
CA SER A 235 9.68 -9.61 28.10
C SER A 235 11.12 -9.58 28.59
N PHE A 236 11.39 -10.36 29.64
CA PHE A 236 12.73 -10.59 30.16
C PHE A 236 13.09 -12.04 29.91
N LEU A 237 13.41 -12.33 28.65
CA LEU A 237 13.62 -13.68 28.14
C LEU A 237 15.01 -13.78 27.53
N ASN A 238 15.73 -14.86 27.83
CA ASN A 238 16.93 -15.20 27.08
C ASN A 238 16.49 -15.89 25.78
N LEU A 239 16.92 -15.37 24.61
CA LEU A 239 16.70 -15.97 23.28
C LEU A 239 15.24 -15.98 22.77
N GLY A 240 14.43 -14.99 23.16
CA GLY A 240 13.05 -14.84 22.68
C GLY A 240 12.91 -14.05 21.37
N VAL A 241 11.79 -14.27 20.69
CA VAL A 241 11.32 -13.51 19.53
C VAL A 241 9.97 -12.88 19.87
N ILE A 242 9.88 -11.56 19.68
CA ILE A 242 8.68 -10.80 20.01
C ILE A 242 8.18 -10.06 18.78
N GLY A 243 6.90 -10.22 18.46
CA GLY A 243 6.20 -9.38 17.51
C GLY A 243 5.03 -8.65 18.14
N GLY A 244 4.81 -7.39 17.77
CA GLY A 244 3.60 -6.68 18.17
C GLY A 244 2.31 -7.36 17.66
N ILE A 245 2.36 -8.10 16.55
CA ILE A 245 1.23 -8.90 16.03
C ILE A 245 1.56 -10.39 16.08
N VAL A 246 2.65 -10.82 15.43
CA VAL A 246 3.05 -12.22 15.34
C VAL A 246 4.46 -12.44 15.87
N GLY A 247 4.67 -13.39 16.80
CA GLY A 247 6.02 -13.74 17.24
C GLY A 247 6.86 -14.30 16.07
N LYS A 248 6.51 -15.49 15.59
CA LYS A 248 7.14 -16.13 14.43
C LYS A 248 6.17 -16.34 13.28
N ASN A 249 6.52 -15.87 12.09
CA ASN A 249 5.71 -16.01 10.88
C ASN A 249 6.33 -17.03 9.91
N ILE A 250 5.49 -17.97 9.47
CA ILE A 250 5.71 -18.97 8.41
C ILE A 250 4.48 -18.97 7.48
N GLY A 251 3.72 -17.87 7.45
CA GLY A 251 2.53 -17.71 6.62
C GLY A 251 2.40 -16.26 6.14
N THR A 252 1.18 -15.75 6.11
CA THR A 252 0.90 -14.37 5.66
C THR A 252 0.40 -13.52 6.81
N VAL A 253 1.02 -12.34 6.97
CA VAL A 253 0.55 -11.26 7.86
C VAL A 253 0.24 -10.05 7.00
N SER A 254 -1.01 -9.59 7.01
CA SER A 254 -1.43 -8.49 6.13
C SER A 254 -2.38 -7.52 6.79
N ASN A 255 -2.29 -6.23 6.41
CA ASN A 255 -3.17 -5.16 6.89
C ASN A 255 -3.26 -5.06 8.42
N CYS A 256 -2.18 -5.42 9.13
CA CYS A 256 -2.16 -5.44 10.57
C CYS A 256 -1.56 -4.15 11.14
N LYS A 257 -1.95 -3.79 12.36
CA LYS A 257 -1.51 -2.57 13.01
C LYS A 257 -1.04 -2.81 14.44
N ASN A 258 0.18 -2.39 14.75
CA ASN A 258 0.63 -2.32 16.15
C ASN A 258 0.65 -0.86 16.61
N ILE A 259 -0.18 -0.56 17.62
CA ILE A 259 -0.26 0.75 18.27
C ILE A 259 0.04 0.68 19.77
N ALA A 260 0.55 -0.46 20.25
CA ALA A 260 1.00 -0.57 21.64
C ALA A 260 2.03 0.50 21.96
N GLU A 261 1.91 1.11 23.14
CA GLU A 261 2.86 2.13 23.60
C GLU A 261 4.31 1.65 23.46
N LYS A 262 4.54 0.37 23.83
CA LYS A 262 5.86 -0.22 23.89
C LYS A 262 5.84 -1.74 23.68
N ILE A 263 6.71 -2.19 22.79
CA ILE A 263 7.20 -3.57 22.67
C ILE A 263 8.65 -3.55 23.12
N ALA A 264 8.96 -4.23 24.22
CA ALA A 264 10.32 -4.24 24.73
C ALA A 264 10.74 -5.57 25.33
N GLY A 265 12.00 -5.92 25.10
CA GLY A 265 12.61 -6.99 25.88
C GLY A 265 14.12 -6.96 25.94
N SER A 266 14.63 -7.73 26.90
CA SER A 266 16.05 -7.89 27.19
C SER A 266 16.47 -9.30 26.79
N GLY A 267 17.50 -9.46 25.96
CA GLY A 267 17.96 -10.76 25.45
C GLY A 267 17.10 -11.33 24.32
N VAL A 268 16.35 -10.49 23.61
CA VAL A 268 15.35 -10.90 22.61
C VAL A 268 15.52 -10.17 21.29
N ARG A 269 14.99 -10.75 20.22
CA ARG A 269 14.76 -10.07 18.95
C ARG A 269 13.34 -9.50 18.93
N ALA A 270 13.19 -8.22 18.60
CA ALA A 270 11.91 -7.52 18.73
C ALA A 270 11.49 -6.82 17.42
N GLY A 271 10.28 -7.15 16.95
CA GLY A 271 9.67 -6.54 15.79
C GLY A 271 8.32 -5.90 16.12
N GLY A 272 8.02 -4.75 15.51
CA GLY A 272 6.75 -4.05 15.75
C GLY A 272 5.53 -4.79 15.18
N ILE A 273 5.67 -5.56 14.10
CA ILE A 273 4.61 -6.41 13.55
C ILE A 273 4.93 -7.88 13.76
N VAL A 274 6.06 -8.34 13.20
CA VAL A 274 6.50 -9.73 13.28
C VAL A 274 7.83 -9.79 14.02
N GLY A 275 8.04 -10.73 14.92
CA GLY A 275 9.38 -10.95 15.45
C GLY A 275 10.30 -11.53 14.37
N GLU A 276 10.06 -12.77 13.93
CA GLU A 276 10.83 -13.45 12.87
C GLU A 276 9.95 -13.79 11.67
N ASN A 277 10.34 -13.35 10.48
CA ASN A 277 9.68 -13.66 9.22
C ASN A 277 10.47 -14.73 8.46
N SER A 278 9.94 -15.95 8.35
CA SER A 278 10.66 -17.11 7.81
C SER A 278 10.70 -17.11 6.29
N LEU A 279 11.53 -17.99 5.71
CA LEU A 279 11.58 -18.20 4.26
C LEU A 279 10.19 -18.53 3.69
N GLY A 280 9.83 -17.89 2.58
CA GLY A 280 8.54 -18.09 1.89
C GLY A 280 7.34 -17.40 2.55
N SER A 281 7.53 -16.73 3.69
CA SER A 281 6.47 -15.98 4.37
C SER A 281 6.40 -14.51 3.93
N SER A 282 5.25 -13.86 4.15
CA SER A 282 5.04 -12.45 3.76
C SER A 282 4.47 -11.57 4.87
N ILE A 283 4.92 -10.31 4.88
CA ILE A 283 4.37 -9.22 5.67
C ILE A 283 3.99 -8.09 4.73
N GLU A 284 2.71 -7.74 4.70
CA GLU A 284 2.16 -6.84 3.68
C GLU A 284 1.28 -5.75 4.29
N ASN A 285 1.39 -4.52 3.75
CA ASN A 285 0.49 -3.40 4.05
C ASN A 285 0.28 -3.15 5.56
N SER A 286 1.28 -3.43 6.38
CA SER A 286 1.16 -3.41 7.85
C SER A 286 1.89 -2.20 8.43
N THR A 287 1.37 -1.67 9.54
CA THR A 287 1.85 -0.42 10.13
C THR A 287 2.20 -0.57 11.60
N ASN A 288 3.42 -0.19 11.97
CA ASN A 288 3.81 -0.04 13.37
C ASN A 288 3.87 1.45 13.75
N ASP A 289 3.01 1.84 14.69
CA ASP A 289 3.07 3.16 15.35
C ASP A 289 3.72 3.07 16.75
N GLY A 290 3.87 1.86 17.31
CA GLY A 290 4.40 1.61 18.65
C GLY A 290 5.92 1.66 18.77
N THR A 291 6.44 1.97 19.96
CA THR A 291 7.90 1.94 20.22
C THR A 291 8.41 0.50 20.32
N VAL A 292 9.52 0.16 19.66
CA VAL A 292 10.14 -1.19 19.69
C VAL A 292 11.57 -1.10 20.20
N LEU A 293 11.85 -1.75 21.34
CA LEU A 293 13.16 -1.76 21.98
C LEU A 293 13.68 -3.18 22.22
N SER A 294 14.89 -3.48 21.74
CA SER A 294 15.64 -4.68 22.12
C SER A 294 16.89 -4.26 22.90
N PHE A 295 17.13 -4.89 24.05
CA PHE A 295 18.30 -4.66 24.89
C PHE A 295 19.14 -5.93 25.03
N MET A 296 20.45 -5.78 25.22
CA MET A 296 21.31 -6.88 25.69
C MET A 296 20.78 -7.51 26.98
N GLY A 297 20.82 -8.84 27.04
CA GLY A 297 20.66 -9.59 28.28
C GLY A 297 21.87 -9.42 29.20
N LYS A 298 21.67 -9.47 30.53
CA LYS A 298 22.72 -9.25 31.54
C LYS A 298 23.82 -10.33 31.53
N ASP A 299 23.50 -11.52 31.05
CA ASP A 299 24.30 -12.73 31.30
C ASP A 299 24.80 -13.43 30.02
N TYR A 300 24.65 -12.83 28.83
CA TYR A 300 24.94 -13.54 27.57
C TYR A 300 25.60 -12.67 26.47
N LYS A 301 26.64 -13.22 25.83
CA LYS A 301 27.30 -12.73 24.60
C LYS A 301 26.49 -13.00 23.31
N ILE A 302 25.18 -12.71 23.26
CA ILE A 302 24.40 -13.03 22.04
C ILE A 302 24.50 -11.85 21.08
N GLU A 303 24.94 -12.11 19.86
CA GLU A 303 25.05 -11.17 18.74
C GLU A 303 23.68 -10.74 18.14
N SER A 304 22.56 -10.91 18.87
CA SER A 304 21.20 -10.83 18.29
C SER A 304 20.30 -9.75 18.89
N GLU A 305 20.83 -8.54 19.08
CA GLU A 305 20.06 -7.34 19.47
C GLU A 305 19.28 -6.74 18.30
N TYR A 306 18.54 -7.57 17.56
CA TYR A 306 17.80 -7.13 16.39
C TYR A 306 16.49 -6.44 16.79
N ALA A 307 16.37 -5.16 16.42
CA ALA A 307 15.15 -4.38 16.58
C ALA A 307 14.68 -3.87 15.21
N GLY A 308 13.40 -4.09 14.89
CA GLY A 308 12.82 -3.49 13.70
C GLY A 308 11.38 -3.06 13.85
N GLY A 309 11.00 -1.98 13.16
CA GLY A 309 9.63 -1.47 13.20
C GLY A 309 8.61 -2.43 12.62
N ILE A 310 8.99 -3.24 11.64
CA ILE A 310 8.12 -4.27 11.05
C ILE A 310 8.56 -5.65 11.50
N ALA A 311 9.82 -6.01 11.24
CA ALA A 311 10.37 -7.32 11.59
C ALA A 311 11.67 -7.20 12.38
N SER A 312 11.98 -8.11 13.31
CA SER A 312 13.34 -8.15 13.87
C SER A 312 14.32 -8.82 12.89
N HIS A 313 13.91 -9.94 12.28
CA HIS A 313 14.68 -10.72 11.32
C HIS A 313 13.79 -11.14 10.16
N ASN A 314 14.26 -10.97 8.93
CA ASN A 314 13.53 -11.29 7.71
C ASN A 314 14.30 -12.25 6.79
N LEU A 315 13.72 -13.42 6.52
CA LEU A 315 14.10 -14.33 5.45
C LEU A 315 13.02 -14.42 4.34
N GLY A 316 11.89 -13.74 4.54
CA GLY A 316 10.75 -13.72 3.61
C GLY A 316 10.63 -12.39 2.87
N SER A 317 9.39 -12.02 2.56
CA SER A 317 9.06 -10.74 1.90
C SER A 317 8.42 -9.74 2.86
N ILE A 318 8.86 -8.48 2.78
CA ILE A 318 8.22 -7.34 3.41
C ILE A 318 7.86 -6.33 2.33
N PHE A 319 6.57 -6.03 2.20
CA PHE A 319 6.04 -5.22 1.11
C PHE A 319 5.05 -4.16 1.61
N ARG A 320 5.23 -2.91 1.18
CA ARG A 320 4.31 -1.78 1.50
C ARG A 320 4.04 -1.59 2.99
N CYS A 321 5.04 -1.87 3.82
CA CYS A 321 4.91 -1.70 5.27
C CYS A 321 5.44 -0.33 5.71
N VAL A 322 4.86 0.18 6.79
CA VAL A 322 5.18 1.52 7.31
C VAL A 322 5.55 1.46 8.78
N ASN A 323 6.69 2.04 9.14
CA ASN A 323 7.03 2.30 10.52
C ASN A 323 6.95 3.79 10.84
N ARG A 324 6.20 4.14 11.90
CA ARG A 324 6.19 5.46 12.53
C ARG A 324 6.71 5.43 13.96
N GLY A 325 6.78 4.24 14.55
CA GLY A 325 7.25 4.02 15.90
C GLY A 325 8.77 4.20 16.04
N ARG A 326 9.20 4.57 17.24
CA ARG A 326 10.62 4.70 17.59
C ARG A 326 11.26 3.32 17.79
N ILE A 327 12.44 3.10 17.20
CA ILE A 327 13.14 1.80 17.20
C ILE A 327 14.52 1.92 17.84
N GLY A 328 14.88 1.00 18.74
CA GLY A 328 16.24 0.94 19.26
C GLY A 328 16.73 -0.41 19.77
N GLY A 329 18.05 -0.61 19.65
CA GLY A 329 18.80 -1.84 19.92
C GLY A 329 20.17 -1.82 19.21
N GLY A 330 21.01 -2.85 19.42
CA GLY A 330 22.35 -2.93 18.82
C GLY A 330 22.35 -2.98 17.28
N TYR A 331 21.41 -3.74 16.70
CA TYR A 331 21.19 -3.83 15.26
C TYR A 331 19.76 -3.39 14.95
N SER A 332 19.61 -2.12 14.58
CA SER A 332 18.31 -1.48 14.49
C SER A 332 18.01 -0.99 13.08
N GLY A 333 16.87 -1.41 12.54
CA GLY A 333 16.33 -0.83 11.32
C GLY A 333 14.92 -0.28 11.50
N GLY A 334 14.60 0.82 10.84
CA GLY A 334 13.23 1.34 10.86
C GLY A 334 12.19 0.33 10.37
N ILE A 335 12.58 -0.56 9.44
CA ILE A 335 11.73 -1.67 8.97
C ILE A 335 12.19 -3.00 9.55
N VAL A 336 13.48 -3.35 9.42
CA VAL A 336 14.01 -4.64 9.89
C VAL A 336 15.32 -4.52 10.66
N GLY A 337 15.49 -5.28 11.75
CA GLY A 337 16.80 -5.40 12.41
C GLY A 337 17.83 -6.05 11.48
N LYS A 338 17.55 -7.28 11.02
CA LYS A 338 18.35 -8.03 10.04
C LYS A 338 17.53 -8.51 8.84
N ASN A 339 17.96 -8.19 7.63
CA ASN A 339 17.47 -8.79 6.39
C ASN A 339 18.46 -9.85 5.92
N ASP A 340 18.01 -11.10 5.79
CA ASP A 340 18.85 -12.23 5.39
C ASP A 340 19.01 -12.31 3.86
N VAL A 341 19.90 -13.18 3.36
CA VAL A 341 20.26 -13.30 1.93
C VAL A 341 19.06 -13.49 1.02
N VAL A 342 18.10 -14.31 1.48
CA VAL A 342 16.85 -14.62 0.76
C VAL A 342 15.73 -13.62 1.05
N GLY A 343 15.95 -12.71 2.00
CA GLY A 343 15.00 -11.69 2.41
C GLY A 343 14.86 -10.57 1.38
N SER A 344 13.62 -10.09 1.21
CA SER A 344 13.33 -8.94 0.35
C SER A 344 12.52 -7.88 1.09
N ILE A 345 12.89 -6.62 0.90
CA ILE A 345 12.17 -5.46 1.42
C ILE A 345 11.86 -4.55 0.25
N SER A 346 10.59 -4.22 0.04
CA SER A 346 10.23 -3.29 -1.01
C SER A 346 9.03 -2.40 -0.72
N PHE A 347 9.04 -1.19 -1.29
CA PHE A 347 7.98 -0.19 -1.14
C PHE A 347 7.67 0.17 0.32
N CYS A 348 8.65 0.04 1.22
CA CYS A 348 8.47 0.30 2.64
C CYS A 348 8.91 1.72 3.01
N GLU A 349 8.25 2.30 4.01
CA GLU A 349 8.56 3.63 4.51
C GLU A 349 8.83 3.62 6.01
N ASN A 350 9.96 4.21 6.43
CA ASN A 350 10.22 4.54 7.83
C ASN A 350 10.10 6.05 8.05
N SER A 351 9.37 6.44 9.08
CA SER A 351 9.29 7.82 9.60
C SER A 351 9.61 7.92 11.09
N GLY A 352 9.69 6.78 11.79
CA GLY A 352 10.09 6.73 13.18
C GLY A 352 11.60 6.86 13.35
N SER A 353 12.03 7.43 14.48
CA SER A 353 13.47 7.54 14.78
C SER A 353 14.09 6.18 15.08
N VAL A 354 15.32 5.97 14.62
CA VAL A 354 16.10 4.74 14.81
C VAL A 354 17.39 5.08 15.55
N TYR A 355 17.71 4.33 16.60
CA TYR A 355 18.88 4.64 17.42
C TYR A 355 19.55 3.41 18.02
N GLY A 356 20.87 3.48 18.18
CA GLY A 356 21.63 2.49 18.95
C GLY A 356 21.29 2.59 20.44
N ILE A 357 21.09 1.46 21.10
CA ILE A 357 21.04 1.37 22.56
C ILE A 357 21.78 0.12 22.97
N THR A 358 22.61 0.21 24.01
CA THR A 358 22.99 -0.94 24.82
C THR A 358 22.97 -0.59 26.30
N ASN A 359 22.92 -1.62 27.14
CA ASN A 359 23.14 -1.52 28.58
C ASN A 359 24.47 -2.17 29.01
N SER A 360 25.35 -2.51 28.05
CA SER A 360 26.57 -3.27 28.30
C SER A 360 27.80 -2.62 27.68
N SER A 361 28.91 -2.62 28.41
CA SER A 361 30.23 -2.21 27.93
C SER A 361 30.86 -3.18 26.92
N LEU A 362 30.14 -4.25 26.53
CA LEU A 362 30.62 -5.29 25.62
C LEU A 362 30.17 -5.10 24.15
N ALA A 363 29.23 -4.20 23.86
CA ALA A 363 28.77 -3.96 22.49
C ALA A 363 29.93 -3.36 21.67
N THR A 364 30.45 -4.12 20.70
CA THR A 364 31.60 -3.68 19.89
C THR A 364 31.20 -2.99 18.59
N VAL A 365 29.98 -3.23 18.10
CA VAL A 365 29.44 -2.66 16.84
C VAL A 365 27.95 -2.35 16.99
N TYR A 366 27.56 -1.17 16.53
CA TYR A 366 26.18 -0.79 16.27
C TYR A 366 25.94 -0.66 14.78
N SER A 367 24.87 -1.28 14.30
CA SER A 367 24.46 -1.18 12.90
C SER A 367 23.04 -0.62 12.81
N ILE A 368 22.94 0.64 12.43
CA ILE A 368 21.70 1.42 12.50
C ILE A 368 21.32 1.89 11.09
N GLY A 369 20.16 1.45 10.61
CA GLY A 369 19.63 1.82 9.30
C GLY A 369 18.23 2.40 9.35
N GLY A 370 17.92 3.30 8.43
CA GLY A 370 16.54 3.80 8.30
C GLY A 370 15.57 2.72 7.84
N ILE A 371 16.04 1.71 7.09
CA ILE A 371 15.26 0.55 6.64
C ILE A 371 15.76 -0.73 7.31
N ALA A 372 17.05 -1.07 7.15
CA ALA A 372 17.63 -2.28 7.71
C ALA A 372 18.87 -1.98 8.57
N GLY A 373 18.94 -2.53 9.78
CA GLY A 373 20.17 -2.46 10.59
C GLY A 373 21.31 -3.21 9.90
N ASP A 374 21.09 -4.49 9.64
CA ASP A 374 21.98 -5.37 8.89
C ASP A 374 21.29 -5.95 7.66
N ASN A 375 21.98 -6.03 6.53
CA ASN A 375 21.38 -6.40 5.26
C ASN A 375 22.24 -7.35 4.42
N GLU A 376 21.66 -8.51 4.12
CA GLU A 376 22.21 -9.51 3.19
C GLU A 376 21.33 -9.72 1.96
N GLY A 377 20.08 -9.25 2.02
CA GLY A 377 19.07 -9.42 0.97
C GLY A 377 18.78 -8.16 0.16
N GLY A 378 17.79 -8.25 -0.73
CA GLY A 378 17.42 -7.15 -1.63
C GLY A 378 16.59 -6.07 -0.92
N VAL A 379 16.96 -4.80 -1.12
CA VAL A 379 16.19 -3.64 -0.64
C VAL A 379 15.86 -2.74 -1.83
N SER A 380 14.59 -2.50 -2.10
CA SER A 380 14.21 -1.67 -3.25
C SER A 380 13.01 -0.77 -3.03
N ARG A 381 13.02 0.43 -3.63
CA ARG A 381 11.88 1.36 -3.56
C ARG A 381 11.48 1.71 -2.12
N CYS A 382 12.46 1.77 -1.22
CA CYS A 382 12.23 2.09 0.18
C CYS A 382 12.58 3.53 0.49
N LYS A 383 11.87 4.11 1.46
CA LYS A 383 12.05 5.51 1.86
C LYS A 383 12.27 5.63 3.36
N ASN A 384 13.34 6.30 3.77
CA ASN A 384 13.54 6.71 5.15
C ASN A 384 13.32 8.22 5.30
N LYS A 385 12.46 8.61 6.23
CA LYS A 385 12.26 10.00 6.72
C LYS A 385 12.64 10.14 8.20
N GLY A 386 12.76 9.02 8.91
CA GLY A 386 13.08 9.00 10.33
C GLY A 386 14.54 9.33 10.59
N SER A 387 14.79 10.10 11.64
CA SER A 387 16.15 10.43 12.06
C SER A 387 16.89 9.21 12.60
N ILE A 388 18.19 9.13 12.31
CA ILE A 388 19.09 8.06 12.72
C ILE A 388 20.10 8.59 13.72
N TYR A 389 20.24 7.91 14.86
CA TYR A 389 21.16 8.31 15.93
C TYR A 389 22.09 7.16 16.34
N CYS A 390 23.40 7.34 16.19
CA CYS A 390 24.41 6.40 16.73
C CYS A 390 25.49 7.19 17.47
N LYS A 391 25.40 7.32 18.79
CA LYS A 391 26.38 8.07 19.58
C LYS A 391 26.90 7.23 20.72
N GLU A 392 28.07 6.64 20.51
CA GLU A 392 28.54 5.58 21.40
C GLU A 392 29.98 5.83 21.85
N LYS A 393 30.20 5.59 23.14
CA LYS A 393 31.51 5.62 23.75
C LYS A 393 32.11 4.22 23.64
N ASP A 394 33.31 4.11 23.09
CA ASP A 394 34.07 2.84 23.01
C ASP A 394 33.46 1.74 22.10
N ALA A 395 32.49 2.07 21.23
CA ALA A 395 31.90 1.15 20.25
C ALA A 395 31.94 1.69 18.82
N LYS A 396 31.89 0.79 17.83
CA LYS A 396 31.85 1.15 16.40
C LYS A 396 30.43 1.56 16.00
N CYS A 397 30.31 2.62 15.19
CA CYS A 397 29.03 3.08 14.66
C CYS A 397 28.97 2.88 13.14
N LEU A 398 28.08 2.01 12.66
CA LEU A 398 27.74 1.84 11.25
C LEU A 398 26.33 2.42 11.04
N ALA A 399 26.25 3.62 10.49
CA ALA A 399 24.99 4.33 10.32
C ALA A 399 24.71 4.60 8.86
N GLY A 400 23.53 4.22 8.37
CA GLY A 400 23.11 4.57 7.03
C GLY A 400 21.64 4.90 6.88
N GLY A 401 21.33 5.88 6.03
CA GLY A 401 19.96 6.35 5.82
C GLY A 401 19.00 5.24 5.37
N ILE A 402 19.50 4.22 4.68
CA ILE A 402 18.73 3.04 4.27
C ILE A 402 19.23 1.80 5.02
N VAL A 403 20.52 1.48 4.92
CA VAL A 403 21.12 0.31 5.58
C VAL A 403 22.29 0.70 6.49
N GLY A 404 22.39 0.14 7.68
CA GLY A 404 23.57 0.34 8.53
C GLY A 404 24.79 -0.36 7.94
N SER A 405 24.69 -1.68 7.81
CA SER A 405 25.69 -2.57 7.21
C SER A 405 25.04 -3.41 6.11
N SER A 406 25.77 -3.60 5.01
CA SER A 406 25.34 -4.45 3.91
C SER A 406 26.48 -5.32 3.38
N TYR A 407 26.16 -6.58 3.09
CA TYR A 407 27.08 -7.57 2.50
C TYR A 407 26.32 -8.67 1.76
N GLY A 408 27.01 -9.57 1.06
CA GLY A 408 26.39 -10.73 0.42
C GLY A 408 26.07 -10.57 -1.07
N ASN A 409 26.58 -9.52 -1.72
CA ASN A 409 26.37 -9.23 -3.14
C ASN A 409 24.92 -8.92 -3.48
N ASN A 410 24.24 -8.19 -2.60
CA ASN A 410 22.84 -7.84 -2.78
C ASN A 410 22.66 -6.55 -3.59
N ILE A 411 21.40 -6.19 -3.88
CA ILE A 411 21.05 -4.95 -4.59
C ILE A 411 20.22 -4.06 -3.68
N ILE A 412 20.71 -2.84 -3.48
CA ILE A 412 19.99 -1.73 -2.85
C ILE A 412 19.64 -0.76 -3.96
N SER A 413 18.35 -0.59 -4.27
CA SER A 413 17.96 0.19 -5.45
C SER A 413 16.71 1.04 -5.32
N VAL A 414 16.70 2.19 -5.99
CA VAL A 414 15.53 3.08 -6.03
C VAL A 414 15.13 3.53 -4.60
N CYS A 415 16.12 3.72 -3.72
CA CYS A 415 15.89 4.07 -2.32
C CYS A 415 16.14 5.56 -2.06
N ILE A 416 15.39 6.14 -1.12
CA ILE A 416 15.50 7.56 -0.75
C ILE A 416 15.72 7.69 0.75
N ASN A 417 16.79 8.37 1.15
CA ASN A 417 16.93 8.88 2.50
C ASN A 417 16.62 10.37 2.55
N GLU A 418 15.66 10.75 3.38
CA GLU A 418 15.33 12.13 3.79
C GLU A 418 15.58 12.34 5.30
N GLY A 419 15.79 11.26 6.06
CA GLY A 419 16.05 11.33 7.49
C GLY A 419 17.45 11.85 7.80
N ALA A 420 17.56 12.71 8.80
CA ALA A 420 18.84 13.19 9.29
C ALA A 420 19.62 12.06 9.97
N ILE A 421 20.93 12.01 9.75
CA ILE A 421 21.84 11.01 10.31
C ILE A 421 22.79 11.73 11.24
N GLN A 422 22.71 11.39 12.53
CA GLN A 422 23.61 11.91 13.55
C GLN A 422 24.39 10.75 14.19
N ALA A 423 25.64 10.56 13.78
CA ALA A 423 26.46 9.45 14.26
C ALA A 423 27.87 9.86 14.65
N SER A 424 28.31 9.47 15.86
CA SER A 424 29.62 9.77 16.46
C SER A 424 30.15 8.58 17.26
N SER A 425 31.45 8.28 17.17
CA SER A 425 32.14 7.30 18.03
C SER A 425 33.42 7.88 18.61
N THR A 426 33.73 7.56 19.87
CA THR A 426 35.02 7.94 20.50
C THR A 426 36.10 6.86 20.35
N LEU A 427 35.77 5.69 19.82
CA LEU A 427 36.70 4.57 19.67
C LEU A 427 37.64 4.80 18.50
N LEU A 428 38.96 4.92 18.72
CA LEU A 428 39.97 5.06 17.66
C LEU A 428 40.07 3.80 16.75
N SER A 429 39.11 3.59 15.85
CA SER A 429 39.09 2.48 14.90
C SER A 429 38.66 2.88 13.49
N ASP A 430 39.34 2.35 12.47
CA ASP A 430 38.98 2.54 11.05
C ASP A 430 37.70 1.79 10.66
N TYR A 431 36.80 1.47 11.59
CA TYR A 431 35.64 0.61 11.34
C TYR A 431 34.30 1.36 11.37
N SER A 432 34.16 2.49 12.08
CA SER A 432 32.92 3.29 12.03
C SER A 432 32.70 3.89 10.64
N ALA A 433 31.46 3.98 10.19
CA ALA A 433 31.14 4.44 8.84
C ALA A 433 29.74 5.06 8.80
N ILE A 434 29.63 6.18 8.10
CA ILE A 434 28.38 6.95 8.00
C ILE A 434 28.09 7.19 6.53
N GLY A 435 26.88 6.85 6.08
CA GLY A 435 26.45 7.09 4.71
C GLY A 435 25.00 7.53 4.57
N GLY A 436 24.71 8.42 3.64
CA GLY A 436 23.32 8.81 3.36
C GLY A 436 22.42 7.64 2.92
N ILE A 437 23.01 6.60 2.32
CA ILE A 437 22.32 5.35 1.92
C ILE A 437 22.82 4.19 2.77
N ALA A 438 24.12 3.94 2.79
CA ALA A 438 24.72 2.80 3.48
C ALA A 438 25.88 3.23 4.37
N GLY A 439 25.92 2.79 5.63
CA GLY A 439 27.13 2.93 6.45
C GLY A 439 28.28 2.18 5.81
N THR A 440 28.09 0.87 5.58
CA THR A 440 29.02 0.02 4.83
C THR A 440 28.31 -0.78 3.74
N SER A 441 29.06 -1.10 2.68
CA SER A 441 28.66 -2.05 1.64
C SER A 441 29.83 -2.97 1.29
N GLN A 442 29.57 -4.28 1.13
CA GLN A 442 30.59 -5.28 0.79
C GLN A 442 30.12 -6.22 -0.33
N GLY A 443 30.59 -5.95 -1.55
CA GLY A 443 30.21 -6.70 -2.76
C GLY A 443 28.84 -6.33 -3.33
N ASP A 444 28.11 -5.40 -2.71
CA ASP A 444 26.74 -5.05 -3.11
C ASP A 444 26.69 -4.04 -4.25
N SER A 445 25.52 -3.95 -4.88
CA SER A 445 25.21 -2.91 -5.87
C SER A 445 24.21 -1.90 -5.30
N ILE A 446 24.67 -0.66 -5.10
CA ILE A 446 23.84 0.48 -4.72
C ILE A 446 23.54 1.28 -5.99
N ILE A 447 22.30 1.20 -6.46
CA ILE A 447 21.90 1.69 -7.78
C ILE A 447 20.69 2.60 -7.68
N ASN A 448 20.69 3.74 -8.35
CA ASN A 448 19.54 4.65 -8.40
C ASN A 448 19.07 5.09 -7.00
N CYS A 449 19.98 5.53 -6.13
CA CYS A 449 19.66 5.93 -4.77
C CYS A 449 19.85 7.44 -4.55
N ILE A 450 19.05 8.00 -3.65
CA ILE A 450 19.01 9.44 -3.36
C ILE A 450 19.26 9.66 -1.87
N ASN A 451 20.27 10.45 -1.52
CA ASN A 451 20.33 11.06 -0.20
C ASN A 451 19.90 12.54 -0.26
N ARG A 452 18.94 12.91 0.58
CA ARG A 452 18.50 14.29 0.87
C ARG A 452 18.57 14.60 2.37
N GLY A 453 18.77 13.59 3.22
CA GLY A 453 18.92 13.75 4.66
C GLY A 453 20.24 14.43 5.02
N GLU A 454 20.21 15.24 6.08
CA GLU A 454 21.40 15.83 6.68
C GLU A 454 22.33 14.73 7.22
N ILE A 455 23.64 14.91 7.09
CA ILE A 455 24.65 14.07 7.73
C ILE A 455 25.49 14.92 8.69
N SER A 456 25.40 14.62 9.99
CA SER A 456 26.13 15.30 11.07
C SER A 456 26.70 14.33 12.12
N GLY A 457 27.65 14.79 12.95
CA GLY A 457 28.15 14.02 14.12
C GLY A 457 29.58 13.46 14.10
N VAL A 458 30.50 13.96 13.28
CA VAL A 458 31.84 13.36 13.15
C VAL A 458 32.74 13.67 14.38
N SER A 459 33.26 12.64 15.06
CA SER A 459 34.22 12.75 16.17
C SER A 459 35.66 12.88 15.65
N TYR A 460 36.52 13.52 16.44
CA TYR A 460 37.85 14.06 16.10
C TYR A 460 38.88 13.09 15.48
N SER A 461 38.61 11.79 15.41
CA SER A 461 39.68 10.82 15.21
C SER A 461 39.33 9.51 14.51
N ILE A 462 38.19 9.36 13.80
CA ILE A 462 38.03 8.22 12.88
C ILE A 462 36.88 8.26 11.87
N SER A 463 37.27 7.81 10.66
CA SER A 463 36.61 6.81 9.81
C SER A 463 35.42 7.22 8.92
N SER A 464 35.71 7.20 7.62
CA SER A 464 34.88 7.27 6.42
C SER A 464 33.39 7.63 6.55
N SER A 465 33.11 8.93 6.41
CA SER A 465 31.74 9.46 6.23
C SER A 465 31.54 9.89 4.78
N GLY A 466 30.54 9.35 4.09
CA GLY A 466 30.23 9.71 2.69
C GLY A 466 28.77 10.13 2.51
N GLY A 467 28.50 11.03 1.56
CA GLY A 467 27.13 11.50 1.28
C GLY A 467 26.18 10.40 0.81
N LEU A 468 26.69 9.35 0.16
CA LEU A 468 25.94 8.14 -0.17
C LEU A 468 26.39 6.95 0.67
N VAL A 469 27.70 6.68 0.70
CA VAL A 469 28.23 5.48 1.36
C VAL A 469 29.41 5.82 2.23
N GLY A 470 29.43 5.34 3.48
CA GLY A 470 30.60 5.50 4.34
C GLY A 470 31.78 4.73 3.77
N LYS A 471 31.66 3.39 3.68
CA LYS A 471 32.71 2.52 3.13
C LYS A 471 32.19 1.48 2.17
N SER A 472 32.94 1.28 1.10
CA SER A 472 32.64 0.36 0.01
C SER A 472 33.78 -0.65 -0.13
N TYR A 473 33.50 -1.94 0.01
CA TYR A 473 34.51 -3.02 0.02
C TYR A 473 34.19 -4.12 -0.98
N LYS A 474 35.16 -5.01 -1.20
CA LYS A 474 35.00 -6.30 -1.90
C LYS A 474 34.32 -6.19 -3.28
N GLY A 475 34.56 -5.11 -4.02
CA GLY A 475 33.99 -4.98 -5.37
C GLY A 475 32.59 -4.38 -5.46
N SER A 476 32.07 -3.74 -4.41
CA SER A 476 30.78 -3.04 -4.47
C SER A 476 30.70 -2.04 -5.64
N LEU A 477 29.51 -1.92 -6.22
CA LEU A 477 29.17 -0.99 -7.29
C LEU A 477 28.23 0.11 -6.77
N LEU A 478 28.66 1.37 -6.89
CA LEU A 478 27.77 2.53 -6.77
C LEU A 478 27.47 3.04 -8.17
N CYS A 479 26.19 3.13 -8.53
CA CYS A 479 25.79 3.52 -9.87
C CYS A 479 24.56 4.45 -9.89
N ASN A 480 24.59 5.45 -10.77
CA ASN A 480 23.43 6.30 -11.08
C ASN A 480 22.76 6.89 -9.83
N SER A 481 23.52 7.35 -8.85
CA SER A 481 23.01 7.76 -7.53
C SER A 481 23.51 9.15 -7.16
N TYR A 482 22.77 9.89 -6.34
CA TYR A 482 23.21 11.24 -5.99
C TYR A 482 22.89 11.66 -4.55
N ASN A 483 23.75 12.54 -4.02
CA ASN A 483 23.58 13.18 -2.73
C ASN A 483 23.24 14.68 -2.93
N ALA A 484 22.13 15.11 -2.33
CA ALA A 484 21.69 16.50 -2.23
C ALA A 484 21.31 16.86 -0.79
N GLY A 485 21.77 16.08 0.20
CA GLY A 485 21.60 16.37 1.62
C GLY A 485 22.69 17.31 2.14
N LEU A 486 22.36 18.07 3.18
CA LEU A 486 23.33 18.93 3.87
C LEU A 486 24.40 18.08 4.57
N GLY A 487 25.67 18.45 4.41
CA GLY A 487 26.79 17.91 5.18
C GLY A 487 27.40 19.01 6.03
N ILE A 488 27.55 18.78 7.33
CA ILE A 488 28.15 19.75 8.26
C ILE A 488 29.44 19.14 8.85
N ASN A 489 30.50 18.99 8.05
CA ASN A 489 31.84 18.67 8.56
C ASN A 489 32.98 18.81 7.53
N ASP A 490 34.18 19.12 8.02
CA ASP A 490 35.46 19.13 7.29
C ASP A 490 36.00 17.74 6.86
N ALA A 491 35.46 16.64 7.38
CA ALA A 491 35.99 15.29 7.15
C ALA A 491 35.13 14.37 6.27
N ALA A 492 33.93 14.79 5.83
CA ALA A 492 33.00 13.94 5.09
C ALA A 492 33.17 14.06 3.57
N HIS A 493 33.07 12.95 2.84
CA HIS A 493 33.11 12.90 1.38
C HIS A 493 31.70 13.09 0.80
N GLY A 494 31.59 13.67 -0.40
CA GLY A 494 30.30 13.96 -1.03
C GLY A 494 29.55 12.72 -1.51
N ILE A 495 30.29 11.66 -1.89
CA ILE A 495 29.74 10.41 -2.41
C ILE A 495 30.16 9.24 -1.51
N VAL A 496 31.45 8.92 -1.49
CA VAL A 496 31.99 7.76 -0.77
C VAL A 496 33.34 8.09 -0.17
N ALA A 497 33.54 7.70 1.09
CA ALA A 497 34.77 8.06 1.79
C ALA A 497 35.89 7.01 1.68
N LYS A 498 35.56 5.74 1.41
CA LYS A 498 36.57 4.71 1.13
C LYS A 498 36.03 3.68 0.16
N VAL A 499 36.84 3.34 -0.86
CA VAL A 499 36.55 2.31 -1.85
C VAL A 499 37.71 1.32 -1.88
N GLU A 500 37.41 0.02 -1.69
CA GLU A 500 38.36 -1.08 -1.84
C GLU A 500 37.86 -2.03 -2.93
N ASN A 501 38.57 -2.06 -4.06
CA ASN A 501 38.26 -2.87 -5.25
C ASN A 501 36.89 -2.63 -5.89
N GLY A 502 36.14 -1.59 -5.46
CA GLY A 502 34.81 -1.24 -5.95
C GLY A 502 34.81 -0.27 -7.13
N LYS A 503 33.61 0.03 -7.66
CA LYS A 503 33.41 0.98 -8.77
C LYS A 503 32.36 2.02 -8.39
N VAL A 504 32.63 3.27 -8.70
CA VAL A 504 31.69 4.39 -8.59
C VAL A 504 31.46 4.94 -10.00
N ILE A 505 30.23 4.85 -10.49
CA ILE A 505 29.89 5.18 -11.88
C ILE A 505 28.68 6.12 -11.89
N ASN A 506 28.77 7.26 -12.57
CA ASN A 506 27.65 8.19 -12.74
C ASN A 506 26.98 8.54 -11.39
N CYS A 507 27.80 8.81 -10.37
CA CYS A 507 27.35 9.24 -9.05
C CYS A 507 27.79 10.67 -8.81
N PHE A 508 26.94 11.47 -8.17
CA PHE A 508 27.17 12.91 -8.02
C PHE A 508 26.78 13.41 -6.64
N PHE A 509 27.32 14.56 -6.26
CA PHE A 509 26.80 15.31 -5.14
C PHE A 509 26.77 16.81 -5.43
N ASP A 510 25.81 17.48 -4.80
CA ASP A 510 25.67 18.92 -4.86
C ASP A 510 26.68 19.58 -3.92
N TYR A 511 27.73 20.20 -4.47
CA TYR A 511 28.78 20.83 -3.66
C TYR A 511 28.37 22.17 -3.04
N GLN A 512 27.26 22.77 -3.49
CA GLN A 512 26.72 24.01 -2.91
C GLN A 512 25.84 23.72 -1.69
N VAL A 513 25.25 22.52 -1.64
CA VAL A 513 24.49 22.03 -0.48
C VAL A 513 25.35 21.25 0.50
N PHE A 514 26.25 20.39 0.00
CA PHE A 514 27.14 19.58 0.85
C PHE A 514 28.47 20.31 1.09
N LEU A 515 28.52 21.07 2.18
CA LEU A 515 29.65 21.92 2.54
C LEU A 515 30.76 21.09 3.21
N SER A 516 31.61 20.45 2.40
CA SER A 516 32.80 19.69 2.85
C SER A 516 34.11 20.28 2.30
N SER A 517 35.18 20.18 3.10
CA SER A 517 36.55 20.54 2.71
C SER A 517 37.38 19.40 2.11
N LYS A 518 36.89 18.14 2.09
CA LYS A 518 37.57 17.00 1.45
C LYS A 518 36.94 16.62 0.11
N ARG A 519 37.77 16.56 -0.93
CA ARG A 519 37.41 16.06 -2.27
C ARG A 519 38.28 14.85 -2.59
N GLY A 520 37.70 13.64 -2.52
CA GLY A 520 38.36 12.40 -2.89
C GLY A 520 38.30 12.13 -4.40
N GLU A 521 39.00 11.09 -4.84
CA GLU A 521 39.03 10.61 -6.25
C GLU A 521 37.62 10.34 -6.83
N TYR A 522 36.70 9.86 -5.99
CA TYR A 522 35.35 9.43 -6.39
C TYR A 522 34.27 10.50 -6.21
N ASP A 523 34.63 11.70 -5.78
CA ASP A 523 33.69 12.79 -5.46
C ASP A 523 33.42 13.67 -6.70
N LYS A 524 32.63 13.14 -7.66
CA LYS A 524 32.18 13.92 -8.82
C LYS A 524 31.19 15.01 -8.37
N THR A 525 31.65 16.24 -8.34
CA THR A 525 30.86 17.44 -7.97
C THR A 525 29.98 17.91 -9.11
N MET A 526 28.80 18.43 -8.79
CA MET A 526 27.94 19.17 -9.72
C MET A 526 27.24 20.31 -8.97
N ALA A 527 27.02 21.46 -9.62
CA ALA A 527 26.30 22.58 -9.00
C ALA A 527 24.81 22.29 -8.87
N THR A 528 24.11 22.98 -7.96
CA THR A 528 22.66 22.84 -7.78
C THR A 528 21.91 23.03 -9.10
N SER A 529 22.25 24.06 -9.86
CA SER A 529 21.60 24.37 -11.14
C SER A 529 21.83 23.30 -12.21
N GLU A 530 22.94 22.57 -12.16
CA GLU A 530 23.27 21.50 -13.12
C GLU A 530 22.55 20.19 -12.74
N MET A 531 22.48 19.88 -11.45
CA MET A 531 21.73 18.72 -10.94
C MET A 531 20.22 18.90 -11.09
N GLN A 532 19.72 20.13 -11.21
CA GLN A 532 18.30 20.42 -11.39
C GLN A 532 17.92 20.54 -12.88
N THR A 533 18.43 19.62 -13.72
CA THR A 533 18.17 19.60 -15.16
C THR A 533 17.61 18.26 -15.65
N ASP A 534 16.84 18.30 -16.73
CA ASP A 534 16.35 17.09 -17.40
C ASP A 534 17.52 16.29 -18.02
N ALA A 535 18.59 16.98 -18.44
CA ALA A 535 19.82 16.34 -18.91
C ALA A 535 20.47 15.47 -17.82
N PHE A 536 20.48 15.93 -16.57
CA PHE A 536 20.99 15.15 -15.45
C PHE A 536 20.08 13.95 -15.12
N ALA A 537 18.76 14.12 -15.13
CA ALA A 537 17.84 12.99 -14.98
C ALA A 537 18.05 11.93 -16.10
N TRP A 538 18.26 12.37 -17.34
CA TRP A 538 18.59 11.47 -18.46
C TRP A 538 19.96 10.79 -18.29
N SER A 539 20.98 11.48 -17.78
CA SER A 539 22.29 10.89 -17.54
C SER A 539 22.22 9.79 -16.48
N LEU A 540 21.38 9.96 -15.45
CA LEU A 540 21.08 8.92 -14.47
C LEU A 540 20.35 7.72 -15.09
N ASN A 541 19.44 7.96 -16.03
CA ASN A 541 18.74 6.90 -16.75
C ASN A 541 19.66 6.03 -17.62
N THR A 542 20.72 6.61 -18.19
CA THR A 542 21.54 5.99 -19.24
C THR A 542 22.98 5.70 -18.83
N THR A 543 23.35 5.97 -17.57
CA THR A 543 24.74 5.93 -17.12
C THR A 543 25.64 6.77 -18.03
N GLU A 544 25.30 8.07 -18.15
CA GLU A 544 25.97 9.04 -19.04
C GLU A 544 25.96 8.62 -20.52
N GLY A 545 24.85 8.03 -20.98
CA GLY A 545 24.69 7.57 -22.36
C GLY A 545 25.39 6.25 -22.69
N THR A 546 26.07 5.61 -21.74
CA THR A 546 26.79 4.34 -21.99
C THR A 546 25.88 3.11 -21.97
N ARG A 547 24.64 3.25 -21.49
CA ARG A 547 23.62 2.20 -21.41
C ARG A 547 22.28 2.68 -21.96
N GLN A 548 21.41 1.73 -22.29
CA GLN A 548 20.03 2.02 -22.63
C GLN A 548 19.34 2.72 -21.44
N ASN A 549 18.43 3.63 -21.77
CA ASN A 549 17.60 4.34 -20.80
C ASN A 549 16.84 3.35 -19.92
N SER A 550 17.07 3.42 -18.60
CA SER A 550 16.47 2.54 -17.60
C SER A 550 15.03 2.88 -17.23
N GLU A 551 14.53 4.04 -17.68
CA GLU A 551 13.19 4.53 -17.41
C GLU A 551 12.88 4.77 -15.91
N ILE A 552 13.92 4.89 -15.07
CA ILE A 552 13.78 5.03 -13.62
C ILE A 552 13.67 6.49 -13.19
N TRP A 553 14.34 7.40 -13.90
CA TRP A 553 14.49 8.79 -13.50
C TRP A 553 13.56 9.72 -14.29
N SER A 554 12.90 10.58 -13.54
CA SER A 554 12.13 11.73 -13.99
C SER A 554 12.63 13.00 -13.28
N ARG A 555 11.95 14.12 -13.49
CA ARG A 555 12.20 15.37 -12.76
C ARG A 555 10.91 16.17 -12.65
N ASP A 556 10.67 16.82 -11.53
CA ASP A 556 9.64 17.86 -11.48
C ASP A 556 10.14 19.15 -12.18
N ARG A 557 9.36 20.24 -12.19
CA ARG A 557 9.76 21.46 -12.92
C ARG A 557 11.01 22.17 -12.36
N ALA A 558 11.30 22.07 -11.07
CA ALA A 558 12.24 22.97 -10.38
C ALA A 558 13.23 22.28 -9.43
N GLY A 559 13.04 21.00 -9.13
CA GLY A 559 13.84 20.23 -8.19
C GLY A 559 14.86 19.31 -8.86
N TYR A 560 15.54 18.55 -7.99
CA TYR A 560 16.41 17.45 -8.36
C TYR A 560 15.61 16.30 -9.00
N PRO A 561 16.27 15.38 -9.73
CA PRO A 561 15.64 14.19 -10.25
C PRO A 561 14.86 13.41 -9.19
N ILE A 562 13.76 12.82 -9.63
CA ILE A 562 12.89 11.95 -8.84
C ILE A 562 12.72 10.64 -9.59
N PHE A 563 12.14 9.63 -8.94
CA PHE A 563 11.79 8.40 -9.64
C PHE A 563 10.54 8.59 -10.48
N ALA A 564 10.54 8.00 -11.67
CA ALA A 564 9.41 7.99 -12.57
C ALA A 564 8.25 7.16 -12.01
N ASP A 565 7.04 7.59 -12.30
CA ASP A 565 5.79 6.91 -11.93
C ASP A 565 4.70 7.19 -12.98
N SER A 566 3.43 6.92 -12.65
CA SER A 566 2.31 7.16 -13.56
C SER A 566 2.08 8.64 -13.89
N VAL A 567 2.61 9.56 -13.10
CA VAL A 567 2.47 11.02 -13.24
C VAL A 567 3.74 11.62 -13.86
N TYR A 568 4.91 11.23 -13.35
CA TYR A 568 6.21 11.72 -13.77
C TYR A 568 6.85 10.72 -14.73
N ARG A 569 6.74 10.97 -16.03
CA ARG A 569 7.29 10.07 -17.06
C ARG A 569 8.82 10.12 -17.07
N PRO A 570 9.48 9.02 -17.49
CA PRO A 570 10.92 9.02 -17.63
C PRO A 570 11.43 10.11 -18.58
N ILE A 571 12.63 10.62 -18.31
CA ILE A 571 13.28 11.59 -19.20
C ILE A 571 14.01 10.86 -20.33
N TYR A 572 13.75 11.30 -21.57
CA TYR A 572 14.38 10.82 -22.80
C TYR A 572 15.15 11.93 -23.51
N LYS A 573 16.20 11.54 -24.23
CA LYS A 573 16.95 12.43 -25.13
C LYS A 573 16.37 12.40 -26.54
N VAL A 574 16.10 13.59 -27.08
CA VAL A 574 15.66 13.79 -28.45
C VAL A 574 16.77 14.54 -29.21
N ILE A 575 17.32 13.89 -30.22
CA ILE A 575 18.37 14.46 -31.06
C ILE A 575 17.72 15.03 -32.31
N PHE A 576 17.82 16.34 -32.50
CA PHE A 576 17.34 17.05 -33.69
C PHE A 576 18.48 17.18 -34.70
N LYS A 577 18.40 16.49 -35.83
CA LYS A 577 19.38 16.53 -36.92
C LYS A 577 18.93 17.37 -38.09
N ASP A 578 19.72 18.38 -38.44
CA ASP A 578 19.54 19.23 -39.62
C ASP A 578 20.83 19.22 -40.45
N GLY A 579 20.90 18.33 -41.44
CA GLY A 579 22.16 18.07 -42.16
C GLY A 579 23.26 17.57 -41.21
N SER A 580 24.36 18.31 -41.12
CA SER A 580 25.45 18.06 -40.17
C SER A 580 25.19 18.62 -38.77
N ASP A 581 24.24 19.55 -38.64
CA ASP A 581 23.94 20.17 -37.36
C ASP A 581 23.13 19.23 -36.47
N THR A 582 23.47 19.23 -35.19
CA THR A 582 22.81 18.42 -34.16
C THR A 582 22.47 19.30 -32.97
N ASP A 583 21.21 19.25 -32.53
CA ASP A 583 20.73 19.88 -31.29
C ASP A 583 20.16 18.78 -30.38
N GLU A 584 20.74 18.61 -29.19
CA GLU A 584 20.30 17.63 -28.21
C GLU A 584 19.35 18.29 -27.20
N ARG A 585 18.16 17.73 -27.08
CA ARG A 585 17.15 18.19 -26.14
C ARG A 585 16.65 17.04 -25.28
N TYR A 586 16.04 17.38 -24.15
CA TYR A 586 15.54 16.40 -23.19
C TYR A 586 14.05 16.65 -22.98
N THR A 587 13.29 15.56 -22.86
CA THR A 587 11.87 15.68 -22.54
C THR A 587 11.67 16.19 -21.12
N ASN A 588 10.58 16.91 -20.87
CA ASN A 588 10.08 17.10 -19.51
C ASN A 588 9.35 15.84 -18.99
N TYR A 589 8.84 15.88 -17.75
CA TYR A 589 8.10 14.76 -17.12
C TYR A 589 6.79 14.36 -17.81
N LYS A 590 6.34 15.08 -18.84
CA LYS A 590 5.18 14.71 -19.67
C LYS A 590 5.59 14.07 -21.00
N GLY A 591 6.89 14.02 -21.29
CA GLY A 591 7.43 13.53 -22.56
C GLY A 591 7.51 14.60 -23.66
N PHE A 592 7.28 15.89 -23.36
CA PHE A 592 7.38 16.96 -24.36
C PHE A 592 8.76 17.62 -24.33
N VAL A 593 9.18 18.16 -25.46
CA VAL A 593 10.47 18.82 -25.64
C VAL A 593 10.25 20.09 -26.44
N ASP A 594 10.94 21.18 -26.10
CA ASP A 594 10.89 22.41 -26.89
C ASP A 594 11.72 22.21 -28.17
N PHE A 595 11.11 22.46 -29.34
CA PHE A 595 11.76 22.23 -30.62
C PHE A 595 12.74 23.37 -30.95
N PRO A 596 13.88 23.05 -31.57
CA PRO A 596 14.81 24.07 -32.02
C PRO A 596 14.19 24.93 -33.12
N LYS A 597 14.58 26.20 -33.14
CA LYS A 597 14.23 27.09 -34.26
C LYS A 597 14.89 26.55 -35.53
N ASN A 598 14.10 26.49 -36.60
CA ASN A 598 14.61 26.19 -37.93
C ASN A 598 15.64 27.23 -38.36
N LYS A 599 16.79 26.79 -38.88
CA LYS A 599 17.84 27.66 -39.41
C LYS A 599 17.55 28.13 -40.84
N GLY A 600 16.68 27.42 -41.56
CA GLY A 600 16.39 27.68 -42.96
C GLY A 600 17.53 27.20 -43.86
N VAL A 601 17.18 26.75 -45.06
CA VAL A 601 18.14 26.38 -46.10
C VAL A 601 17.75 27.14 -47.36
N ASP A 602 18.71 27.84 -47.97
CA ASP A 602 18.46 28.68 -49.14
C ASP A 602 17.79 27.88 -50.27
N GLY A 603 16.69 28.42 -50.78
CA GLY A 603 15.90 27.82 -51.86
C GLY A 603 15.03 26.62 -51.45
N LEU A 604 15.05 26.19 -50.19
CA LEU A 604 14.23 25.09 -49.69
C LEU A 604 13.25 25.56 -48.59
N VAL A 605 12.12 24.84 -48.47
CA VAL A 605 11.11 25.08 -47.44
C VAL A 605 11.18 23.99 -46.39
N PHE A 606 11.27 24.39 -45.13
CA PHE A 606 11.19 23.49 -43.99
C PHE A 606 9.75 23.03 -43.76
N THR A 607 9.53 21.72 -43.72
CA THR A 607 8.20 21.10 -43.61
C THR A 607 7.91 20.48 -42.24
N GLY A 608 8.89 20.53 -41.33
CA GLY A 608 8.79 19.97 -39.99
C GLY A 608 9.89 18.94 -39.68
N TRP A 609 9.75 18.36 -38.50
CA TRP A 609 10.64 17.31 -38.00
C TRP A 609 9.95 15.96 -38.14
N TYR A 610 10.74 14.95 -38.52
CA TYR A 610 10.22 13.62 -38.79
C TYR A 610 11.06 12.57 -38.06
N THR A 611 10.42 11.51 -37.59
CA THR A 611 11.11 10.32 -37.09
C THR A 611 11.87 9.63 -38.23
N GLN A 612 12.77 8.72 -37.88
CA GLN A 612 13.46 7.88 -38.87
C GLN A 612 12.50 7.11 -39.79
N ASN A 613 11.29 6.79 -39.29
CA ASN A 613 10.26 6.07 -40.05
C ASN A 613 9.36 7.01 -40.88
N GLY A 614 9.65 8.31 -40.92
CA GLY A 614 8.92 9.29 -41.72
C GLY A 614 7.63 9.83 -41.08
N SER A 615 7.38 9.57 -39.80
CA SER A 615 6.24 10.16 -39.09
C SER A 615 6.58 11.58 -38.64
N LYS A 616 5.71 12.55 -38.95
CA LYS A 616 5.86 13.95 -38.53
C LYS A 616 5.69 14.09 -37.01
N VAL A 617 6.54 14.89 -36.38
CA VAL A 617 6.45 15.24 -34.95
C VAL A 617 6.41 16.75 -34.76
N ASN A 618 5.83 17.19 -33.65
CA ASN A 618 5.65 18.59 -33.27
C ASN A 618 5.68 18.75 -31.74
N GLU A 619 5.50 19.98 -31.26
CA GLU A 619 5.48 20.33 -29.82
C GLU A 619 4.43 19.56 -28.99
N ALA A 620 3.36 19.08 -29.62
CA ALA A 620 2.33 18.25 -28.97
C ALA A 620 2.66 16.74 -28.98
N SER A 621 3.78 16.34 -29.59
CA SER A 621 4.21 14.96 -29.66
C SER A 621 4.92 14.55 -28.38
N ALA A 622 4.36 13.58 -27.65
CA ALA A 622 4.99 13.01 -26.47
C ALA A 622 6.00 11.92 -26.87
N PHE A 623 7.26 12.12 -26.51
CA PHE A 623 8.34 11.17 -26.72
C PHE A 623 8.36 10.14 -25.59
N VAL A 624 8.52 8.87 -25.97
CA VAL A 624 8.48 7.71 -25.05
C VAL A 624 9.74 6.85 -25.12
N LYS A 625 10.79 7.35 -25.79
CA LYS A 625 12.11 6.73 -25.91
C LYS A 625 13.14 7.74 -26.37
N ASP A 626 14.41 7.44 -26.12
CA ASP A 626 15.52 8.15 -26.75
C ASP A 626 15.42 7.97 -28.27
N GLN A 627 15.43 9.07 -29.03
CA GLN A 627 15.35 9.00 -30.49
C GLN A 627 15.94 10.20 -31.21
N THR A 628 16.23 10.01 -32.49
CA THR A 628 16.64 11.07 -33.41
C THR A 628 15.48 11.44 -34.34
N VAL A 629 15.29 12.74 -34.54
CA VAL A 629 14.35 13.32 -35.50
C VAL A 629 15.11 14.19 -36.49
N TYR A 630 14.60 14.25 -37.72
CA TYR A 630 15.30 14.84 -38.86
C TYR A 630 14.49 16.00 -39.41
N ALA A 631 15.18 17.10 -39.68
CA ALA A 631 14.60 18.22 -40.41
C ALA A 631 14.30 17.77 -41.84
N LYS A 632 13.09 18.02 -42.32
CA LYS A 632 12.70 17.72 -43.70
C LYS A 632 12.46 18.99 -44.48
N TYR A 633 13.19 19.10 -45.59
CA TYR A 633 13.10 20.20 -46.52
C TYR A 633 12.53 19.73 -47.85
N ILE A 634 11.81 20.62 -48.51
CA ILE A 634 11.31 20.41 -49.87
C ILE A 634 11.73 21.55 -50.76
N ASN A 635 11.89 21.29 -52.05
CA ASN A 635 12.03 22.35 -53.04
C ASN A 635 10.61 22.81 -53.45
N PRO A 636 10.19 24.04 -53.12
CA PRO A 636 8.84 24.51 -53.40
C PRO A 636 8.53 24.61 -54.90
N PHE A 637 9.57 24.67 -55.75
CA PHE A 637 9.40 24.77 -57.20
C PHE A 637 9.13 23.43 -57.89
N SER A 638 9.48 22.30 -57.26
CA SER A 638 9.35 20.96 -57.83
C SER A 638 8.54 19.96 -56.99
N THR A 639 8.04 20.35 -55.82
CA THR A 639 7.29 19.45 -54.93
C THR A 639 5.78 19.53 -55.18
N TYR A 640 5.14 18.36 -55.29
CA TYR A 640 3.70 18.20 -55.42
C TYR A 640 3.18 17.29 -54.31
N PHE A 641 2.00 17.58 -53.78
CA PHE A 641 1.30 16.76 -52.81
C PHE A 641 0.08 16.09 -53.41
N THR A 642 -0.22 14.91 -52.93
CA THR A 642 -1.41 14.15 -53.29
C THR A 642 -2.60 14.69 -52.50
N ILE A 643 -3.52 15.34 -53.19
CA ILE A 643 -4.79 15.81 -52.63
C ILE A 643 -5.90 14.89 -53.10
N LEU A 644 -6.60 14.26 -52.16
CA LEU A 644 -7.73 13.39 -52.46
C LEU A 644 -9.03 14.14 -52.15
N PHE A 645 -9.95 14.13 -53.11
CA PHE A 645 -11.35 14.46 -52.85
C PHE A 645 -12.12 13.16 -52.75
N LEU A 646 -12.72 12.93 -51.60
CA LEU A 646 -13.45 11.71 -51.25
C LEU A 646 -14.92 12.05 -51.02
N ASN A 647 -15.80 11.13 -51.39
CA ASN A 647 -17.22 11.25 -51.11
C ASN A 647 -17.52 10.92 -49.63
N ALA A 648 -18.76 11.11 -49.20
CA ALA A 648 -19.17 10.86 -47.80
C ALA A 648 -18.99 9.39 -47.36
N ASP A 649 -18.93 8.45 -48.29
CA ASP A 649 -18.67 7.02 -48.05
C ASP A 649 -17.19 6.63 -48.23
N SER A 650 -16.29 7.62 -48.30
CA SER A 650 -14.85 7.46 -48.58
C SER A 650 -14.50 6.94 -49.98
N SER A 651 -15.45 6.89 -50.93
CA SER A 651 -15.13 6.62 -52.33
C SER A 651 -14.34 7.77 -52.96
N LEU A 652 -13.32 7.45 -53.77
CA LEU A 652 -12.48 8.46 -54.43
C LEU A 652 -13.24 9.18 -55.53
N LEU A 653 -13.41 10.50 -55.38
CA LEU A 653 -13.99 11.38 -56.39
C LEU A 653 -12.93 11.94 -57.32
N ASP A 654 -11.79 12.37 -56.77
CA ASP A 654 -10.68 12.90 -57.55
C ASP A 654 -9.35 12.75 -56.78
N ARG A 655 -8.26 12.56 -57.52
CA ARG A 655 -6.88 12.53 -57.01
C ARG A 655 -6.08 13.55 -57.79
N GLN A 656 -5.62 14.58 -57.10
CA GLN A 656 -4.82 15.65 -57.67
C GLN A 656 -3.40 15.60 -57.14
N TYR A 657 -2.44 15.97 -57.99
CA TYR A 657 -1.07 16.26 -57.58
C TYR A 657 -0.89 17.77 -57.63
N VAL A 658 -0.95 18.42 -56.47
CA VAL A 658 -1.00 19.88 -56.37
C VAL A 658 0.34 20.41 -55.89
N LYS A 659 0.90 21.37 -56.65
CA LYS A 659 2.18 21.98 -56.33
C LYS A 659 2.15 22.64 -54.95
N TYR A 660 3.25 22.56 -54.23
CA TYR A 660 3.42 23.22 -52.93
C TYR A 660 2.90 24.67 -52.95
N GLY A 661 2.08 25.01 -51.97
CA GLY A 661 1.51 26.35 -51.78
C GLY A 661 0.33 26.71 -52.69
N MET A 662 -0.02 25.86 -53.67
CA MET A 662 -1.18 26.10 -54.54
C MET A 662 -2.45 25.52 -53.92
N LYS A 663 -3.57 26.22 -54.08
CA LYS A 663 -4.88 25.75 -53.58
C LYS A 663 -5.46 24.71 -54.55
N PRO A 664 -5.77 23.47 -54.08
CA PRO A 664 -6.46 22.49 -54.91
C PRO A 664 -7.87 22.99 -55.21
N VAL A 665 -8.38 22.65 -56.40
CA VAL A 665 -9.74 23.01 -56.82
C VAL A 665 -10.44 21.76 -57.30
N TYR A 666 -11.51 21.37 -56.61
CA TYR A 666 -12.40 20.32 -57.09
C TYR A 666 -13.43 20.93 -58.03
N ASN A 667 -13.38 20.54 -59.31
CA ASN A 667 -14.27 21.05 -60.36
C ASN A 667 -15.53 20.20 -60.58
N GLY A 668 -15.69 19.10 -59.82
CA GLY A 668 -16.89 18.27 -59.87
C GLY A 668 -17.98 18.76 -58.91
N VAL A 669 -19.11 18.06 -58.93
CA VAL A 669 -20.15 18.18 -57.89
C VAL A 669 -20.26 16.82 -57.22
N PRO A 670 -19.88 16.67 -55.93
CA PRO A 670 -20.04 15.41 -55.23
C PRO A 670 -21.53 15.05 -55.23
N THR A 671 -21.85 13.80 -55.52
CA THR A 671 -23.23 13.32 -55.50
C THR A 671 -23.37 12.17 -54.53
N LYS A 672 -24.52 12.15 -53.83
CA LYS A 672 -24.90 11.06 -52.95
C LYS A 672 -26.25 10.55 -53.43
N LYS A 673 -26.34 9.24 -53.67
CA LYS A 673 -27.55 8.62 -54.21
C LYS A 673 -28.73 8.90 -53.29
N SER A 674 -29.77 9.51 -53.84
CA SER A 674 -31.04 9.73 -53.16
C SER A 674 -31.65 8.38 -52.77
N THR A 675 -32.28 8.33 -51.61
CA THR A 675 -33.12 7.22 -51.18
C THR A 675 -34.57 7.53 -51.49
N ASP A 676 -35.46 6.55 -51.34
CA ASP A 676 -36.91 6.74 -51.48
C ASP A 676 -37.47 7.83 -50.55
N LYS A 677 -36.73 8.21 -49.51
CA LYS A 677 -37.14 9.21 -48.51
C LYS A 677 -36.40 10.53 -48.63
N TYR A 678 -35.14 10.54 -49.09
CA TYR A 678 -34.30 11.75 -49.06
C TYR A 678 -33.50 11.91 -50.35
N SER A 679 -33.54 13.11 -50.91
CA SER A 679 -32.53 13.63 -51.81
C SER A 679 -31.41 14.27 -51.00
N TYR A 680 -30.19 14.24 -51.52
CA TYR A 680 -29.03 14.83 -50.87
C TYR A 680 -28.45 15.93 -51.75
N THR A 681 -28.12 17.06 -51.15
CA THR A 681 -27.47 18.19 -51.81
C THR A 681 -26.11 18.40 -51.17
N PHE A 682 -25.06 18.59 -51.99
CA PHE A 682 -23.73 18.84 -51.49
C PHE A 682 -23.68 20.15 -50.71
N ALA A 683 -23.31 20.06 -49.43
CA ALA A 683 -23.26 21.20 -48.50
C ALA A 683 -21.87 21.84 -48.43
N GLY A 684 -20.84 21.10 -48.85
CA GLY A 684 -19.45 21.54 -48.79
C GLY A 684 -18.51 20.44 -48.34
N TRP A 685 -17.26 20.79 -48.08
CA TRP A 685 -16.25 19.87 -47.55
C TRP A 685 -16.25 19.89 -46.03
N HIS A 686 -15.81 18.79 -45.41
CA HIS A 686 -15.73 18.67 -43.95
C HIS A 686 -14.79 19.70 -43.28
N THR A 687 -13.90 20.32 -44.06
CA THR A 687 -13.03 21.42 -43.64
C THR A 687 -12.80 22.37 -44.82
N GLU A 688 -12.36 23.60 -44.54
CA GLU A 688 -12.02 24.58 -45.58
C GLU A 688 -10.87 24.06 -46.45
N ILE A 689 -11.00 24.22 -47.77
CA ILE A 689 -9.91 23.93 -48.70
C ILE A 689 -8.83 24.99 -48.56
N VAL A 690 -7.64 24.57 -48.17
CA VAL A 690 -6.45 25.42 -48.04
C VAL A 690 -5.36 25.01 -49.04
N ALA A 691 -4.34 25.84 -49.19
CA ALA A 691 -3.17 25.56 -50.02
C ALA A 691 -2.51 24.22 -49.67
N ALA A 692 -2.02 23.50 -50.69
CA ALA A 692 -1.37 22.20 -50.52
C ALA A 692 -0.01 22.37 -49.82
N MET A 693 0.03 22.01 -48.54
CA MET A 693 1.24 22.03 -47.71
C MET A 693 1.73 20.63 -47.32
N GLU A 694 0.88 19.62 -47.48
CA GLU A 694 1.14 18.19 -47.29
C GLU A 694 0.08 17.37 -48.04
N ASP A 695 0.24 16.05 -48.10
CA ASP A 695 -0.81 15.15 -48.61
C ASP A 695 -2.06 15.28 -47.72
N PHE A 696 -3.24 15.44 -48.33
CA PHE A 696 -4.47 15.71 -47.59
C PHE A 696 -5.70 15.13 -48.29
N ALA A 697 -6.72 14.76 -47.51
CA ALA A 697 -7.98 14.22 -48.03
C ALA A 697 -9.18 15.05 -47.57
N TYR A 698 -9.96 15.56 -48.53
CA TYR A 698 -11.21 16.28 -48.30
C TYR A 698 -12.42 15.36 -48.47
N TYR A 699 -13.27 15.26 -47.44
CA TYR A 699 -14.51 14.49 -47.46
C TYR A 699 -15.73 15.37 -47.74
N ALA A 700 -16.57 14.94 -48.67
CA ALA A 700 -17.80 15.63 -49.04
C ALA A 700 -18.88 15.50 -47.95
N VAL A 701 -19.56 16.60 -47.64
CA VAL A 701 -20.68 16.68 -46.69
C VAL A 701 -21.96 17.02 -47.46
N PHE A 702 -23.08 16.42 -47.07
CA PHE A 702 -24.37 16.57 -47.75
C PHE A 702 -25.49 16.91 -46.77
N ASP A 703 -26.34 17.85 -47.18
CA ASP A 703 -27.64 18.12 -46.56
C ASP A 703 -28.69 17.18 -47.15
N SER A 704 -29.63 16.72 -46.32
CA SER A 704 -30.72 15.85 -46.76
C SER A 704 -32.05 16.60 -46.86
N THR A 705 -32.70 16.53 -48.01
CA THR A 705 -34.05 17.06 -48.28
C THR A 705 -35.00 15.90 -48.54
N ARG A 706 -36.21 15.91 -48.00
CA ARG A 706 -37.16 14.79 -48.17
C ARG A 706 -37.86 14.85 -49.54
N ILE A 707 -37.92 13.73 -50.29
CA ILE A 707 -38.59 13.68 -51.62
C ILE A 707 -40.10 13.43 -51.45
N ILE A 708 -40.95 14.16 -52.18
CA ILE A 708 -42.42 14.05 -52.16
C ILE A 708 -42.94 14.01 -53.62
N PRO A 709 -43.67 12.97 -54.10
CA PRO A 709 -44.16 12.88 -55.49
C PRO A 709 -45.39 13.78 -55.75
N GLN A 710 -45.57 14.29 -56.99
CA GLN A 710 -46.62 15.27 -57.34
C GLN A 710 -47.69 14.74 -58.32
N ALA A 711 -48.97 14.96 -57.99
CA ALA A 711 -50.10 15.24 -58.90
C ALA A 711 -51.15 16.09 -58.13
N ILE A 712 -51.78 17.08 -58.79
CA ILE A 712 -52.50 18.26 -58.23
C ILE A 712 -54.00 18.22 -58.67
N PRO A 713 -55.03 18.82 -58.01
CA PRO A 713 -55.09 19.58 -56.73
C PRO A 713 -56.14 19.14 -55.67
N GLU A 714 -55.83 19.53 -54.43
CA GLU A 714 -56.64 19.90 -53.26
C GLU A 714 -57.67 18.95 -52.60
N THR A 715 -57.34 18.47 -51.39
CA THR A 715 -57.88 19.01 -50.12
C THR A 715 -57.13 18.43 -48.90
N VAL A 716 -57.00 19.25 -47.86
CA VAL A 716 -56.12 19.10 -46.69
C VAL A 716 -56.50 17.93 -45.76
N SER A 717 -55.49 17.20 -45.24
CA SER A 717 -55.63 16.30 -44.08
C SER A 717 -54.27 16.08 -43.36
N VAL A 718 -53.97 16.90 -42.35
CA VAL A 718 -53.13 16.54 -41.17
C VAL A 718 -54.07 15.87 -40.14
N PRO A 719 -53.65 15.16 -39.06
CA PRO A 719 -52.32 14.77 -38.52
C PRO A 719 -52.31 13.31 -37.99
N THR A 720 -51.30 12.83 -37.25
CA THR A 720 -51.40 11.61 -36.38
C THR A 720 -50.21 11.51 -35.39
N TRP A 721 -50.07 12.31 -34.34
CA TRP A 721 -50.84 12.35 -33.07
C TRP A 721 -50.51 13.66 -32.36
N SER A 722 -51.36 14.11 -31.44
CA SER A 722 -51.13 15.32 -30.64
C SER A 722 -51.20 15.01 -29.15
N VAL A 723 -50.61 15.89 -28.34
CA VAL A 723 -50.75 15.86 -26.88
C VAL A 723 -51.35 17.16 -26.43
N THR A 724 -52.41 17.05 -25.63
CA THR A 724 -53.06 18.20 -25.01
C THR A 724 -52.91 18.08 -23.49
N ALA A 725 -52.48 19.16 -22.85
CA ALA A 725 -52.47 19.26 -21.40
C ALA A 725 -53.87 19.63 -20.89
N VAL A 726 -54.43 18.84 -19.98
CA VAL A 726 -55.70 19.08 -19.29
C VAL A 726 -55.48 18.92 -17.79
N GLY A 727 -55.36 20.04 -17.07
CA GLY A 727 -54.94 20.04 -15.67
C GLY A 727 -53.53 19.47 -15.51
N TRP A 728 -53.34 18.47 -14.63
CA TRP A 728 -52.06 17.79 -14.44
C TRP A 728 -51.89 16.59 -15.38
N ASN A 729 -52.82 16.38 -16.30
CA ASN A 729 -52.82 15.23 -17.20
C ASN A 729 -52.48 15.61 -18.63
N PHE A 730 -51.81 14.70 -19.33
CA PHE A 730 -51.56 14.78 -20.76
C PHE A 730 -52.47 13.78 -21.46
N LEU A 731 -53.40 14.28 -22.27
CA LEU A 731 -54.20 13.46 -23.16
C LEU A 731 -53.48 13.34 -24.50
N ILE A 732 -53.18 12.11 -24.90
CA ILE A 732 -52.51 11.78 -26.15
C ILE A 732 -53.57 11.28 -27.12
N HIS A 733 -53.77 11.97 -28.26
CA HIS A 733 -54.80 11.67 -29.25
C HIS A 733 -54.21 11.08 -30.53
N VAL A 734 -54.87 10.05 -31.05
CA VAL A 734 -54.49 9.27 -32.25
C VAL A 734 -53.10 8.62 -32.12
N ALA A 735 -52.73 8.21 -30.91
CA ALA A 735 -51.46 7.57 -30.60
C ALA A 735 -51.33 6.20 -31.31
N PRO A 736 -50.16 5.85 -31.87
CA PRO A 736 -49.98 4.56 -32.53
C PRO A 736 -49.96 3.42 -31.50
N VAL A 737 -51.08 2.68 -31.42
CA VAL A 737 -51.28 1.55 -30.50
C VAL A 737 -50.14 0.54 -30.61
N GLY A 738 -49.65 0.09 -29.45
CA GLY A 738 -48.54 -0.86 -29.30
C GLY A 738 -47.15 -0.22 -29.20
N LYS A 739 -46.98 1.08 -29.51
CA LYS A 739 -45.68 1.77 -29.36
C LYS A 739 -45.41 2.13 -27.89
N SER A 740 -44.14 2.09 -27.50
CA SER A 740 -43.73 2.49 -26.15
C SER A 740 -43.80 4.00 -25.97
N TYR A 741 -44.20 4.46 -24.80
CA TYR A 741 -44.13 5.87 -24.43
C TYR A 741 -43.36 6.09 -23.12
N ALA A 742 -42.82 7.30 -22.95
CA ALA A 742 -42.21 7.75 -21.71
C ALA A 742 -42.38 9.26 -21.52
N LEU A 743 -42.62 9.68 -20.27
CA LEU A 743 -42.67 11.06 -19.80
C LEU A 743 -41.36 11.41 -19.10
N PHE A 744 -40.77 12.56 -19.43
CA PHE A 744 -39.51 13.04 -18.88
C PHE A 744 -39.67 14.45 -18.29
N ASP A 745 -38.92 14.76 -17.22
CA ASP A 745 -38.63 16.16 -16.88
C ASP A 745 -37.61 16.77 -17.86
N LEU A 746 -37.40 18.08 -17.79
CA LEU A 746 -36.47 18.79 -18.68
C LEU A 746 -34.99 18.46 -18.42
N GLN A 747 -34.68 17.79 -17.31
CA GLN A 747 -33.34 17.30 -16.99
C GLN A 747 -33.12 15.87 -17.52
N GLY A 748 -34.15 15.24 -18.10
CA GLY A 748 -34.08 13.94 -18.76
C GLY A 748 -34.42 12.74 -17.86
N LYS A 749 -34.93 12.95 -16.64
CA LYS A 749 -35.35 11.87 -15.75
C LYS A 749 -36.73 11.33 -16.18
N VAL A 750 -36.85 10.01 -16.30
CA VAL A 750 -38.14 9.34 -16.64
C VAL A 750 -39.08 9.37 -15.44
N LEU A 751 -40.27 9.94 -15.63
CA LEU A 751 -41.30 10.08 -14.60
C LEU A 751 -42.43 9.05 -14.74
N ALA A 752 -42.74 8.62 -15.97
CA ALA A 752 -43.68 7.54 -16.27
C ALA A 752 -43.32 6.87 -17.61
N LYS A 753 -43.59 5.57 -17.78
CA LYS A 753 -43.39 4.86 -19.05
C LYS A 753 -44.33 3.67 -19.19
N GLY A 754 -44.67 3.30 -20.42
CA GLY A 754 -45.57 2.19 -20.72
C GLY A 754 -45.68 1.90 -22.23
N ARG A 755 -46.72 1.19 -22.65
CA ARG A 755 -47.11 1.06 -24.06
C ARG A 755 -48.44 1.75 -24.30
N VAL A 756 -48.63 2.25 -25.51
CA VAL A 756 -49.90 2.84 -25.95
C VAL A 756 -50.90 1.71 -26.15
N GLU A 757 -51.92 1.64 -25.31
CA GLU A 757 -52.92 0.56 -25.36
C GLU A 757 -54.11 0.90 -26.27
N SER A 758 -54.37 2.19 -26.49
CA SER A 758 -55.47 2.70 -27.30
C SER A 758 -55.06 4.00 -28.01
N SER A 759 -55.76 4.34 -29.09
CA SER A 759 -55.48 5.54 -29.89
C SER A 759 -55.71 6.83 -29.10
N GLU A 760 -56.47 6.78 -28.02
CA GLU A 760 -56.51 7.85 -27.01
C GLU A 760 -56.08 7.30 -25.66
N MET A 761 -55.17 8.00 -24.98
CA MET A 761 -54.74 7.61 -23.64
C MET A 761 -54.28 8.80 -22.81
N THR A 762 -54.27 8.64 -21.48
CA THR A 762 -53.87 9.70 -20.55
C THR A 762 -52.61 9.33 -19.79
N VAL A 763 -51.71 10.30 -19.62
CA VAL A 763 -50.49 10.18 -18.81
C VAL A 763 -50.44 11.35 -17.84
N SER A 764 -50.35 11.09 -16.53
CA SER A 764 -50.37 12.14 -15.51
C SER A 764 -48.97 12.69 -15.20
N ALA A 765 -48.85 14.01 -15.08
CA ALA A 765 -47.69 14.69 -14.54
C ALA A 765 -47.77 14.75 -13.00
N PRO A 766 -46.64 14.64 -12.30
CA PRO A 766 -46.63 14.72 -10.84
C PRO A 766 -46.83 16.13 -10.29
N ARG A 767 -46.64 17.18 -11.09
CA ARG A 767 -46.85 18.61 -10.73
C ARG A 767 -46.96 19.49 -11.98
N ALA A 768 -47.36 20.75 -11.82
CA ALA A 768 -47.33 21.74 -12.90
C ALA A 768 -45.88 22.03 -13.36
N GLY A 769 -45.67 22.20 -14.67
CA GLY A 769 -44.35 22.42 -15.26
C GLY A 769 -44.23 22.00 -16.73
N SER A 770 -43.02 22.18 -17.28
CA SER A 770 -42.64 21.71 -18.62
C SER A 770 -42.14 20.27 -18.58
N TYR A 771 -42.63 19.45 -19.50
CA TYR A 771 -42.24 18.05 -19.63
C TYR A 771 -42.02 17.67 -21.10
N ILE A 772 -41.37 16.54 -21.33
CA ILE A 772 -41.24 15.93 -22.66
C ILE A 772 -41.96 14.59 -22.63
N ILE A 773 -42.94 14.39 -23.51
CA ILE A 773 -43.55 13.08 -23.77
C ILE A 773 -42.99 12.52 -25.06
N ARG A 774 -42.43 11.32 -24.98
CA ARG A 774 -42.01 10.55 -26.15
C ARG A 774 -42.96 9.39 -26.37
N VAL A 775 -43.47 9.26 -27.59
CA VAL A 775 -44.22 8.08 -28.04
C VAL A 775 -43.51 7.52 -29.28
N GLY A 776 -42.97 6.31 -29.17
CA GLY A 776 -42.07 5.72 -30.16
C GLY A 776 -40.82 6.57 -30.38
N GLU A 777 -40.61 7.00 -31.62
CA GLU A 777 -39.43 7.79 -32.00
C GLU A 777 -39.65 9.31 -31.88
N ARG A 778 -40.88 9.75 -31.61
CA ARG A 778 -41.22 11.17 -31.57
C ARG A 778 -41.41 11.66 -30.15
N SER A 779 -40.82 12.81 -29.87
CA SER A 779 -40.92 13.52 -28.60
C SER A 779 -41.62 14.85 -28.80
N VAL A 780 -42.55 15.19 -27.91
CA VAL A 780 -43.25 16.47 -27.88
C VAL A 780 -43.02 17.09 -26.52
N ARG A 781 -42.60 18.36 -26.50
CA ARG A 781 -42.54 19.14 -25.26
C ARG A 781 -43.91 19.71 -24.98
N VAL A 782 -44.41 19.50 -23.77
CA VAL A 782 -45.74 19.93 -23.34
C VAL A 782 -45.64 20.60 -21.98
N ASN A 783 -46.45 21.63 -21.78
CA ASN A 783 -46.51 22.36 -20.51
C ASN A 783 -47.87 22.10 -19.87
N VAL A 784 -47.87 21.70 -18.60
CA VAL A 784 -49.07 21.60 -17.76
C VAL A 784 -49.03 22.73 -16.74
N ARG A 785 -50.16 23.40 -16.56
CA ARG A 785 -50.33 24.53 -15.63
C ARG A 785 -51.10 24.10 -14.41
#